data_AF-A0A8J4U0D8-F1
#
_entry.id   AF-A0A8J4U0D8-F1
#
_cell.length_a   1.000
_cell.length_b   1.000
_cell.length_c   1.000
_cell.angle_alpha   90.00
_cell.angle_beta   90.00
_cell.angle_gamma   90.00
#
_symmetry.space_group_name_H-M   'P 1'
#
loop_
_entity.id
_entity.type
_entity.pdbx_description
1 polymer ?
#
loop_
_entity_poly.entity_id
_entity_poly.type
_entity_poly.pdbx_seq_one_letter_code
_entity_poly.pdbx_strand_id
1 'polypeptide(L)'
;MVKVRSPRWQKHRGFRLLEDCVTVWCESSKTSHKAKRRQTFCVTEVECVREGCQSECLRRLADSVPDSQCFTLVFRGGRKSLDLCCSSREEAQCWVRGIRTLKDRKCDRSHDNRLDPVEIEEFCRELMRRPELDAVFRHYSSNGYVLSSLELRDFLGDQGEGATLGHAQKLIHTYEFNDWAQKNLFMTQNGFTMYMLSNENDVFNPDHKRVYQDMSRPLAHYYISCSHNTYLTKDQVTGESSTEPYIRALNEGCRCVELDCWDGDKGDPVIYHGHTLTSKVAFKEVIETIAQYAFKVSPYPLILSLENHCSVEQQAVMAQHLRSILGSALLTKPLSDQTVNQLPSPEELKGRILVKAKKMTSPMATIGSSASFSSSSDEEVVGSSKNSSRKDTGKPVSSSKVSPELSALVVYCRSVPFPGFEVAGQKPASEMSSFSENEALKHIKDSGKLFVRHNTRQLSRIYPSGQRLQSSNYDPQGMWNGGCQMVALNFQTPGEQMDLNRGRFLPNGRCGYVLKPDFLCQPNSNFNPENTGGGPGHIPTQLTIRVISAQQLPKINTDKRNSIVDPQVWVEIHGVSIDNGHAKTHRINNNGFNPRWDCTLSFQLQVPDLALVRFVVEDHDHTSKNDFVGQFTLPFNSLRTGYRHIHLLKADGSSLSPATLFIHVKVNSLPADKLQEIQKAIELFSVGPGPAKTMEEASRRSYQFWDTQPVPKLGEMVTTHGCIEPDKDNIREEPYSLPQGFTWDALDLGNPAVLKELYTLLNENYVEDDDNMFRFDYSPEFLLWALRPPGWLPQWHCGVRVNSNQKLVGFISAIPATIRIYDIEKKMVEINFLCVHKKLRSKRVAPVLIREITRRVNLQGIFQAVYTAGVVLPKPVGTCRYWHRSLNPRKLIEVKFSHLSRNMTMQRTMKLYRLPEAPKTGGLKTMTVKDVPAVHRLLQDYLRQFHLAPVMSMDEVQHWLLPQENIIDTYLVENPEGKVTDFLSFYTLPSTIMNHPVHRSLKAAYSFYNVHTTTPLIDLMGDALILAKSKGFDVFNALDLMENKTFLEKLKFGIGDGNLQYYLYNWKCPSMGPEK
;
A
#
# COMPACT_ATOMS: atom_id res chain seq x y z
N MET A 1 -17.73 -51.31 -7.13
CA MET A 1 -16.73 -50.35 -6.59
C MET A 1 -16.78 -50.26 -5.07
N VAL A 2 -15.65 -49.96 -4.43
CA VAL A 2 -15.54 -49.70 -2.98
C VAL A 2 -15.65 -48.20 -2.74
N LYS A 3 -16.61 -47.78 -1.92
CA LYS A 3 -16.74 -46.40 -1.48
C LYS A 3 -15.91 -46.17 -0.22
N VAL A 4 -15.00 -45.21 -0.29
CA VAL A 4 -14.10 -44.87 0.81
C VAL A 4 -14.56 -43.59 1.49
N ARG A 5 -14.53 -43.55 2.82
CA ARG A 5 -14.75 -42.32 3.61
C ARG A 5 -13.64 -42.06 4.63
N SER A 6 -12.96 -43.12 5.04
CA SER A 6 -11.74 -43.08 5.85
C SER A 6 -11.02 -44.43 5.67
N PRO A 7 -9.75 -44.56 6.06
CA PRO A 7 -9.04 -45.85 5.99
C PRO A 7 -9.76 -46.98 6.74
N ARG A 8 -10.46 -46.65 7.84
CA ARG A 8 -11.25 -47.58 8.66
C ARG A 8 -12.68 -47.80 8.15
N TRP A 9 -13.16 -47.01 7.19
CA TRP A 9 -14.51 -47.13 6.64
C TRP A 9 -14.46 -47.26 5.12
N GLN A 10 -14.61 -48.51 4.67
CA GLN A 10 -14.64 -48.91 3.27
C GLN A 10 -15.82 -49.84 3.08
N LYS A 11 -16.68 -49.57 2.10
CA LYS A 11 -17.84 -50.44 1.82
C LYS A 11 -18.03 -50.66 0.32
N HIS A 12 -18.21 -51.92 -0.07
CA HIS A 12 -18.65 -52.26 -1.42
C HIS A 12 -20.05 -51.70 -1.69
N ARG A 13 -20.20 -51.08 -2.86
CA ARG A 13 -21.46 -50.52 -3.36
C ARG A 13 -21.58 -50.75 -4.87
N GLY A 14 -22.76 -51.16 -5.30
CA GLY A 14 -23.18 -51.07 -6.69
C GLY A 14 -23.36 -49.62 -7.11
N PHE A 15 -22.87 -49.27 -8.30
CA PHE A 15 -23.18 -48.02 -8.97
C PHE A 15 -23.66 -48.35 -10.37
N ARG A 16 -24.74 -47.69 -10.82
CA ARG A 16 -25.26 -47.84 -12.17
C ARG A 16 -25.73 -46.50 -12.71
N LEU A 17 -25.50 -46.26 -13.99
CA LEU A 17 -26.15 -45.17 -14.71
C LEU A 17 -27.63 -45.56 -14.91
N LEU A 18 -28.55 -44.64 -14.64
CA LEU A 18 -29.96 -44.86 -14.89
C LEU A 18 -30.29 -44.63 -16.38
N GLU A 19 -31.51 -45.02 -16.78
CA GLU A 19 -31.98 -44.92 -18.19
C GLU A 19 -32.00 -43.49 -18.73
N ASP A 20 -31.97 -42.47 -17.85
CA ASP A 20 -31.87 -41.05 -18.23
C ASP A 20 -30.48 -40.62 -18.71
N CYS A 21 -29.49 -41.53 -18.66
CA CYS A 21 -28.10 -41.33 -19.06
C CYS A 21 -27.35 -40.15 -18.39
N VAL A 22 -27.92 -39.52 -17.36
CA VAL A 22 -27.30 -38.40 -16.64
C VAL A 22 -27.31 -38.59 -15.12
N THR A 23 -28.12 -39.50 -14.60
CA THR A 23 -28.22 -39.79 -13.17
C THR A 23 -27.52 -41.10 -12.83
N VAL A 24 -26.58 -41.02 -11.89
CA VAL A 24 -25.91 -42.20 -11.34
C VAL A 24 -26.59 -42.61 -10.04
N TRP A 25 -27.05 -43.86 -9.98
CA TRP A 25 -27.55 -44.49 -8.77
C TRP A 25 -26.45 -45.24 -8.03
N CYS A 26 -26.46 -45.10 -6.71
CA CYS A 26 -25.53 -45.69 -5.76
C CYS A 26 -26.31 -46.50 -4.73
N GLU A 27 -25.98 -47.78 -4.65
CA GLU A 27 -26.59 -48.72 -3.72
C GLU A 27 -26.41 -48.29 -2.25
N SER A 28 -27.42 -48.51 -1.40
CA SER A 28 -27.30 -48.19 0.03
C SER A 28 -28.29 -48.99 0.87
N SER A 29 -27.80 -49.60 1.95
CA SER A 29 -28.60 -50.40 2.90
C SER A 29 -29.40 -49.56 3.92
N LYS A 30 -29.50 -48.24 3.73
CA LYS A 30 -30.19 -47.33 4.67
C LYS A 30 -31.63 -47.06 4.21
N THR A 31 -32.59 -47.28 5.10
CA THR A 31 -34.04 -47.26 4.79
C THR A 31 -34.74 -45.90 4.94
N SER A 32 -34.05 -44.85 5.42
CA SER A 32 -34.69 -43.54 5.66
C SER A 32 -34.96 -42.74 4.38
N HIS A 33 -36.03 -41.93 4.36
CA HIS A 33 -36.37 -41.06 3.21
C HIS A 33 -35.23 -40.09 2.82
N LYS A 34 -34.49 -39.57 3.81
CA LYS A 34 -33.31 -38.70 3.59
C LYS A 34 -32.11 -39.47 3.02
N ALA A 35 -32.04 -40.79 3.26
CA ALA A 35 -31.04 -41.66 2.65
C ALA A 35 -31.41 -42.03 1.22
N LYS A 36 -32.69 -42.28 0.89
CA LYS A 36 -33.17 -42.53 -0.48
C LYS A 36 -32.84 -41.36 -1.43
N ARG A 37 -33.04 -40.10 -1.01
CA ARG A 37 -32.63 -38.91 -1.79
C ARG A 37 -31.11 -38.77 -2.02
N ARG A 38 -30.27 -39.47 -1.25
CA ARG A 38 -28.80 -39.45 -1.38
C ARG A 38 -28.25 -40.66 -2.13
N GLN A 39 -29.13 -41.56 -2.60
CA GLN A 39 -28.76 -42.72 -3.41
C GLN A 39 -28.51 -42.35 -4.88
N THR A 40 -28.89 -41.16 -5.33
CA THR A 40 -28.61 -40.71 -6.70
C THR A 40 -27.80 -39.41 -6.72
N PHE A 41 -27.11 -39.15 -7.82
CA PHE A 41 -26.55 -37.84 -8.17
C PHE A 41 -26.54 -37.65 -9.68
N CYS A 42 -26.75 -36.41 -10.13
CA CYS A 42 -26.59 -36.08 -11.55
C CYS A 42 -25.12 -35.82 -11.88
N VAL A 43 -24.67 -36.27 -13.05
CA VAL A 43 -23.29 -36.02 -13.55
C VAL A 43 -23.01 -34.51 -13.63
N THR A 44 -24.01 -33.67 -13.89
CA THR A 44 -23.85 -32.20 -13.93
C THR A 44 -23.54 -31.58 -12.57
N GLU A 45 -23.83 -32.29 -11.47
CA GLU A 45 -23.44 -31.85 -10.13
C GLU A 45 -21.94 -32.09 -9.87
N VAL A 46 -21.25 -32.87 -10.71
CA VAL A 46 -19.82 -33.16 -10.57
C VAL A 46 -19.02 -32.00 -11.16
N GLU A 47 -18.38 -31.24 -10.28
CA GLU A 47 -17.49 -30.14 -10.64
C GLU A 47 -16.28 -30.65 -11.41
N CYS A 48 -15.60 -31.66 -10.88
CA CYS A 48 -14.46 -32.30 -11.53
C CYS A 48 -14.25 -33.75 -11.07
N VAL A 49 -13.52 -34.50 -11.89
CA VAL A 49 -13.13 -35.89 -11.62
C VAL A 49 -11.61 -35.95 -11.48
N ARG A 50 -11.13 -36.29 -10.28
CA ARG A 50 -9.70 -36.45 -9.98
C ARG A 50 -9.33 -37.92 -10.10
N GLU A 51 -8.41 -38.25 -10.99
CA GLU A 51 -7.88 -39.60 -11.15
C GLU A 51 -6.78 -39.87 -10.12
N GLY A 52 -6.68 -41.12 -9.68
CA GLY A 52 -5.72 -41.53 -8.68
C GLY A 52 -6.13 -41.20 -7.25
N CYS A 53 -5.21 -41.45 -6.33
CA CYS A 53 -5.31 -41.20 -4.91
C CYS A 53 -5.05 -39.73 -4.58
N GLN A 54 -5.73 -38.78 -5.25
CA GLN A 54 -5.48 -37.34 -5.06
C GLN A 54 -6.24 -36.74 -3.86
N SER A 55 -7.30 -37.40 -3.39
CA SER A 55 -8.01 -36.96 -2.18
C SER A 55 -7.23 -37.36 -0.92
N GLU A 56 -7.37 -36.59 0.16
CA GLU A 56 -6.71 -36.89 1.44
C GLU A 56 -7.07 -38.28 1.98
N CYS A 57 -8.30 -38.73 1.72
CA CYS A 57 -8.77 -40.04 2.14
C CYS A 57 -8.11 -41.17 1.35
N LEU A 58 -7.97 -41.03 0.03
CA LEU A 58 -7.34 -42.04 -0.82
C LEU A 58 -5.81 -42.02 -0.69
N ARG A 59 -5.17 -40.86 -0.45
CA ARG A 59 -3.72 -40.79 -0.17
C ARG A 59 -3.30 -41.66 1.01
N ARG A 60 -4.15 -41.77 2.03
CA ARG A 60 -3.90 -42.63 3.20
C ARG A 60 -4.06 -44.14 2.92
N LEU A 61 -4.55 -44.50 1.73
CA LEU A 61 -4.69 -45.88 1.24
C LEU A 61 -3.78 -46.19 0.06
N ALA A 62 -2.96 -45.22 -0.38
CA ALA A 62 -2.12 -45.33 -1.58
C ALA A 62 -1.12 -46.49 -1.52
N ASP A 63 -0.70 -46.90 -0.31
CA ASP A 63 0.21 -48.04 -0.11
C ASP A 63 -0.50 -49.40 -0.22
N SER A 64 -1.84 -49.41 -0.20
CA SER A 64 -2.66 -50.62 -0.14
C SER A 64 -3.53 -50.87 -1.38
N VAL A 65 -3.75 -49.85 -2.22
CA VAL A 65 -4.56 -49.96 -3.44
C VAL A 65 -3.82 -49.25 -4.58
N PRO A 66 -3.68 -49.86 -5.77
CA PRO A 66 -3.00 -49.23 -6.90
C PRO A 66 -3.65 -47.89 -7.28
N ASP A 67 -2.84 -46.85 -7.44
CA ASP A 67 -3.29 -45.48 -7.78
C ASP A 67 -4.21 -45.47 -9.01
N SER A 68 -3.86 -46.26 -10.03
CA SER A 68 -4.63 -46.41 -11.28
C SER A 68 -6.03 -47.01 -11.14
N GLN A 69 -6.42 -47.52 -9.96
CA GLN A 69 -7.75 -48.07 -9.68
C GLN A 69 -8.65 -47.10 -8.91
N CYS A 70 -8.15 -45.89 -8.61
CA CYS A 70 -8.81 -44.94 -7.73
C CYS A 70 -9.22 -43.66 -8.47
N PHE A 71 -10.35 -43.07 -8.07
CA PHE A 71 -10.72 -41.72 -8.50
C PHE A 71 -11.67 -41.05 -7.49
N THR A 72 -11.76 -39.74 -7.56
CA THR A 72 -12.63 -38.90 -6.72
C THR A 72 -13.57 -38.07 -7.56
N LEU A 73 -14.86 -38.10 -7.24
CA LEU A 73 -15.84 -37.16 -7.77
C LEU A 73 -16.02 -35.99 -6.81
N VAL A 74 -15.73 -34.78 -7.29
CA VAL A 74 -15.94 -33.53 -6.53
C VAL A 74 -17.24 -32.91 -7.02
N PHE A 75 -18.15 -32.57 -6.10
CA PHE A 75 -19.46 -32.01 -6.43
C PHE A 75 -19.48 -30.50 -6.25
N ARG A 76 -20.23 -29.79 -7.11
CA ARG A 76 -20.49 -28.35 -6.99
C ARG A 76 -21.34 -28.08 -5.73
N GLY A 77 -20.96 -27.08 -4.94
CA GLY A 77 -21.69 -26.65 -3.74
C GLY A 77 -21.39 -27.49 -2.48
N GLY A 78 -22.30 -27.52 -1.50
CA GLY A 78 -22.06 -28.11 -0.17
C GLY A 78 -22.06 -29.64 -0.08
N ARG A 79 -22.03 -30.38 -1.20
CA ARG A 79 -22.05 -31.85 -1.22
C ARG A 79 -20.63 -32.41 -1.07
N LYS A 80 -20.45 -33.36 -0.14
CA LYS A 80 -19.14 -33.99 0.10
C LYS A 80 -18.68 -34.80 -1.12
N SER A 81 -17.37 -34.74 -1.40
CA SER A 81 -16.72 -35.54 -2.44
C SER A 81 -16.92 -37.04 -2.22
N LEU A 82 -16.82 -37.80 -3.32
CA LEU A 82 -16.99 -39.23 -3.33
C LEU A 82 -15.71 -39.92 -3.82
N ASP A 83 -15.04 -40.60 -2.89
CA ASP A 83 -13.83 -41.38 -3.14
C ASP A 83 -14.18 -42.83 -3.47
N LEU A 84 -13.66 -43.34 -4.59
CA LEU A 84 -13.97 -44.67 -5.12
C LEU A 84 -12.71 -45.44 -5.49
N CYS A 85 -12.71 -46.73 -5.15
CA CYS A 85 -11.74 -47.72 -5.62
C CYS A 85 -12.45 -48.79 -6.46
N CYS A 86 -11.92 -49.04 -7.65
CA CYS A 86 -12.42 -50.04 -8.60
C CYS A 86 -11.68 -51.38 -8.45
N SER A 87 -12.22 -52.42 -9.07
CA SER A 87 -11.60 -53.75 -9.07
C SER A 87 -10.46 -53.88 -10.09
N SER A 88 -10.46 -53.03 -11.13
CA SER A 88 -9.40 -52.94 -12.13
C SER A 88 -9.17 -51.51 -12.61
N ARG A 89 -8.04 -51.28 -13.27
CA ARG A 89 -7.68 -49.98 -13.88
C ARG A 89 -8.65 -49.61 -15.00
N GLU A 90 -9.04 -50.60 -15.79
CA GLU A 90 -9.95 -50.44 -16.93
C GLU A 90 -11.34 -50.01 -16.45
N GLU A 91 -11.82 -50.57 -15.33
CA GLU A 91 -13.08 -50.15 -14.70
C GLU A 91 -13.00 -48.69 -14.22
N ALA A 92 -11.92 -48.30 -13.54
CA ALA A 92 -11.72 -46.91 -13.09
C ALA A 92 -11.66 -45.92 -14.26
N GLN A 93 -10.89 -46.25 -15.30
CA GLN A 93 -10.77 -45.43 -16.50
C GLN A 93 -12.09 -45.32 -17.27
N CYS A 94 -12.86 -46.40 -17.36
CA CYS A 94 -14.17 -46.40 -17.99
C CYS A 94 -15.16 -45.45 -17.27
N TRP A 95 -15.18 -45.46 -15.94
CA TRP A 95 -16.03 -44.57 -15.15
C TRP A 95 -15.60 -43.11 -15.23
N VAL A 96 -14.30 -42.82 -15.16
CA VAL A 96 -13.77 -41.46 -15.27
C VAL A 96 -14.04 -40.89 -16.66
N ARG A 97 -13.74 -41.66 -17.72
CA ARG A 97 -14.02 -41.27 -19.10
C ARG A 97 -15.52 -41.10 -19.32
N GLY A 98 -16.33 -42.05 -18.86
CA GLY A 98 -17.79 -41.99 -18.98
C GLY A 98 -18.39 -40.75 -18.31
N ILE A 99 -17.99 -40.41 -17.07
CA ILE A 99 -18.49 -39.22 -16.38
C ILE A 99 -18.04 -37.92 -17.08
N ARG A 100 -16.81 -37.88 -17.62
CA ARG A 100 -16.33 -36.73 -18.40
C ARG A 100 -17.09 -36.61 -19.72
N THR A 101 -17.22 -37.69 -20.49
CA THR A 101 -17.98 -37.72 -21.73
C THR A 101 -19.46 -37.39 -21.52
N LEU A 102 -20.09 -37.87 -20.45
CA LEU A 102 -21.48 -37.52 -20.11
C LEU A 102 -21.63 -36.04 -19.68
N LYS A 103 -20.58 -35.45 -19.11
CA LYS A 103 -20.52 -34.00 -18.84
C LYS A 103 -20.36 -33.19 -20.14
N ASP A 104 -19.63 -33.73 -21.11
CA ASP A 104 -19.41 -33.11 -22.43
C ASP A 104 -20.62 -33.28 -23.38
N ARG A 105 -21.41 -34.35 -23.22
CA ARG A 105 -22.61 -34.70 -24.02
C ARG A 105 -23.79 -33.72 -23.93
N LYS A 106 -23.71 -32.64 -23.15
CA LYS A 106 -24.81 -31.66 -23.07
C LYS A 106 -24.96 -30.82 -24.35
N CYS A 107 -23.94 -30.77 -25.21
CA CYS A 107 -23.97 -30.05 -26.48
C CYS A 107 -24.08 -30.97 -27.70
N ASP A 108 -23.69 -32.24 -27.60
CA ASP A 108 -23.87 -33.24 -28.68
C ASP A 108 -25.26 -33.91 -28.56
N ARG A 109 -26.29 -33.18 -28.99
CA ARG A 109 -27.67 -33.66 -29.14
C ARG A 109 -27.78 -34.70 -30.28
N SER A 110 -26.83 -34.72 -31.22
CA SER A 110 -26.74 -35.66 -32.35
C SER A 110 -26.21 -37.05 -31.96
N HIS A 111 -25.48 -37.13 -30.84
CA HIS A 111 -24.84 -38.33 -30.27
C HIS A 111 -23.80 -39.01 -31.16
N ASP A 112 -23.24 -38.30 -32.14
CA ASP A 112 -22.26 -38.86 -33.09
C ASP A 112 -20.79 -38.67 -32.63
N ASN A 113 -20.57 -38.09 -31.44
CA ASN A 113 -19.27 -37.68 -30.88
C ASN A 113 -18.56 -36.58 -31.70
N ARG A 114 -19.30 -35.83 -32.52
CA ARG A 114 -18.93 -34.55 -33.09
C ARG A 114 -19.95 -33.52 -32.63
N LEU A 115 -19.60 -32.24 -32.73
CA LEU A 115 -20.57 -31.17 -32.55
C LEU A 115 -20.93 -30.69 -33.95
N ASP A 116 -22.22 -30.73 -34.30
CA ASP A 116 -22.69 -30.11 -35.52
C ASP A 116 -22.58 -28.57 -35.43
N PRO A 117 -22.71 -27.82 -36.54
CA PRO A 117 -22.57 -26.36 -36.50
C PRO A 117 -23.48 -25.64 -35.48
N VAL A 118 -24.69 -26.14 -35.22
CA VAL A 118 -25.66 -25.56 -34.28
C VAL A 118 -25.26 -25.88 -32.84
N GLU A 119 -24.76 -27.09 -32.61
CA GLU A 119 -24.25 -27.56 -31.33
C GLU A 119 -22.92 -26.89 -30.94
N ILE A 120 -22.05 -26.62 -31.91
CA ILE A 120 -20.85 -25.79 -31.72
C ILE A 120 -21.28 -24.37 -31.34
N GLU A 121 -22.30 -23.82 -31.99
CA GLU A 121 -22.80 -22.49 -31.66
C GLU A 121 -23.35 -22.43 -30.23
N GLU A 122 -24.13 -23.44 -29.81
CA GLU A 122 -24.66 -23.54 -28.45
C GLU A 122 -23.54 -23.75 -27.42
N PHE A 123 -22.55 -24.60 -27.73
CA PHE A 123 -21.36 -24.79 -26.91
C PHE A 123 -20.55 -23.51 -26.75
N CYS A 124 -20.28 -22.79 -27.84
CA CYS A 124 -19.57 -21.51 -27.82
C CYS A 124 -20.36 -20.46 -27.04
N ARG A 125 -21.68 -20.43 -27.16
CA ARG A 125 -22.57 -19.52 -26.42
C ARG A 125 -22.48 -19.76 -24.91
N GLU A 126 -22.48 -21.01 -24.49
CA GLU A 126 -22.39 -21.36 -23.06
C GLU A 126 -20.95 -21.22 -22.53
N LEU A 127 -19.93 -21.48 -23.34
CA LEU A 127 -18.52 -21.26 -23.01
C LEU A 127 -18.20 -19.77 -22.81
N MET A 128 -18.78 -18.91 -23.65
CA MET A 128 -18.60 -17.45 -23.63
C MET A 128 -19.57 -16.73 -22.71
N ARG A 129 -20.42 -17.48 -21.97
CA ARG A 129 -21.37 -16.90 -21.03
C ARG A 129 -20.66 -16.08 -19.95
N ARG A 130 -21.25 -14.94 -19.58
CA ARG A 130 -20.71 -13.98 -18.60
C ARG A 130 -21.65 -13.81 -17.39
N PRO A 131 -21.72 -14.77 -16.45
CA PRO A 131 -22.67 -14.76 -15.34
C PRO A 131 -22.65 -13.48 -14.48
N GLU A 132 -21.50 -12.82 -14.37
CA GLU A 132 -21.35 -11.55 -13.69
C GLU A 132 -22.01 -10.37 -14.44
N LEU A 133 -22.00 -10.37 -15.78
CA LEU A 133 -22.76 -9.41 -16.58
C LEU A 133 -24.25 -9.73 -16.55
N ASP A 134 -24.62 -11.02 -16.58
CA ASP A 134 -26.01 -11.47 -16.40
C ASP A 134 -26.60 -10.91 -15.10
N ALA A 135 -25.81 -10.91 -14.02
CA ALA A 135 -26.23 -10.40 -12.72
C ALA A 135 -26.44 -8.88 -12.71
N VAL A 136 -25.55 -8.12 -13.38
CA VAL A 136 -25.73 -6.66 -13.55
C VAL A 136 -26.97 -6.37 -14.38
N PHE A 137 -27.15 -7.05 -15.52
CA PHE A 137 -28.32 -6.89 -16.38
C PHE A 137 -29.63 -7.13 -15.63
N ARG A 138 -29.72 -8.24 -14.88
CA ARG A 138 -30.92 -8.59 -14.10
C ARG A 138 -31.17 -7.64 -12.93
N HIS A 139 -30.17 -6.92 -12.46
CA HIS A 139 -30.36 -5.93 -11.39
C HIS A 139 -31.19 -4.74 -11.87
N TYR A 140 -31.01 -4.34 -13.13
CA TYR A 140 -31.70 -3.19 -13.74
C TYR A 140 -32.94 -3.57 -14.56
N SER A 141 -33.05 -4.82 -15.01
CA SER A 141 -34.20 -5.31 -15.77
C SER A 141 -35.35 -5.71 -14.85
N SER A 142 -36.48 -4.98 -14.92
CA SER A 142 -37.69 -5.28 -14.14
C SER A 142 -38.31 -6.64 -14.46
N ASN A 143 -38.22 -7.09 -15.72
CA ASN A 143 -38.75 -8.38 -16.17
C ASN A 143 -37.68 -9.48 -16.27
N GLY A 144 -36.39 -9.14 -16.15
CA GLY A 144 -35.26 -10.06 -16.23
C GLY A 144 -34.86 -10.50 -17.65
N TYR A 145 -35.54 -10.01 -18.69
CA TYR A 145 -35.35 -10.41 -20.09
C TYR A 145 -34.84 -9.27 -20.99
N VAL A 146 -35.26 -8.03 -20.74
CA VAL A 146 -34.87 -6.83 -21.52
C VAL A 146 -34.68 -5.62 -20.61
N LEU A 147 -33.84 -4.66 -21.02
CA LEU A 147 -33.75 -3.32 -20.45
C LEU A 147 -34.49 -2.34 -21.37
N SER A 148 -35.47 -1.63 -20.84
CA SER A 148 -36.06 -0.47 -21.50
C SER A 148 -35.05 0.68 -21.58
N SER A 149 -35.31 1.66 -22.46
CA SER A 149 -34.50 2.88 -22.52
C SER A 149 -34.43 3.65 -21.18
N LEU A 150 -35.46 3.53 -20.33
CA LEU A 150 -35.47 4.13 -18.98
C LEU A 150 -34.56 3.37 -18.01
N GLU A 151 -34.65 2.04 -17.98
CA GLU A 151 -33.80 1.21 -17.12
C GLU A 151 -32.33 1.31 -17.53
N LEU A 152 -32.03 1.37 -18.84
CA LEU A 152 -30.68 1.59 -19.33
C LEU A 152 -30.17 2.99 -18.94
N ARG A 153 -31.02 4.02 -19.02
CA ARG A 153 -30.66 5.37 -18.53
C ARG A 153 -30.32 5.35 -17.04
N ASP A 154 -31.08 4.63 -16.23
CA ASP A 154 -30.85 4.54 -14.79
C ASP A 154 -29.53 3.81 -14.49
N PHE A 155 -29.23 2.73 -15.22
CA PHE A 155 -27.92 2.08 -15.19
C PHE A 155 -26.78 3.08 -15.47
N LEU A 156 -26.89 3.87 -16.56
CA LEU A 156 -25.88 4.87 -16.94
C LEU A 156 -25.73 5.96 -15.87
N GLY A 157 -26.84 6.39 -15.25
CA GLY A 157 -26.84 7.33 -14.13
C GLY A 157 -26.05 6.81 -12.94
N ASP A 158 -26.28 5.55 -12.55
CA ASP A 158 -25.53 4.90 -11.48
C ASP A 158 -24.03 4.72 -11.80
N GLN A 159 -23.67 4.65 -13.09
CA GLN A 159 -22.26 4.60 -13.52
C GLN A 159 -21.56 5.96 -13.43
N GLY A 160 -22.30 7.05 -13.15
CA GLY A 160 -21.80 8.43 -13.14
C GLY A 160 -21.73 9.05 -14.53
N GLU A 161 -22.54 8.59 -15.48
CA GLU A 161 -22.57 9.09 -16.87
C GLU A 161 -23.72 10.06 -17.12
N GLY A 162 -23.65 10.78 -18.25
CA GLY A 162 -24.73 11.66 -18.72
C GLY A 162 -26.01 10.87 -19.04
N ALA A 163 -26.86 10.68 -18.03
CA ALA A 163 -28.06 9.85 -18.06
C ALA A 163 -29.24 10.50 -18.81
N THR A 164 -29.06 10.77 -20.11
CA THR A 164 -30.14 11.24 -20.98
C THR A 164 -30.84 10.08 -21.67
N LEU A 165 -32.16 10.19 -21.86
CA LEU A 165 -32.94 9.17 -22.54
C LEU A 165 -32.47 8.97 -24.00
N GLY A 166 -32.11 10.06 -24.69
CA GLY A 166 -31.58 10.00 -26.05
C GLY A 166 -30.25 9.26 -26.15
N HIS A 167 -29.38 9.38 -25.13
CA HIS A 167 -28.14 8.60 -25.08
C HIS A 167 -28.41 7.10 -24.94
N ALA A 168 -29.30 6.70 -24.03
CA ALA A 168 -29.70 5.30 -23.86
C ALA A 168 -30.31 4.71 -25.14
N GLN A 169 -31.19 5.44 -25.82
CA GLN A 169 -31.76 5.03 -27.11
C GLN A 169 -30.69 4.85 -28.19
N LYS A 170 -29.70 5.76 -28.26
CA LYS A 170 -28.57 5.63 -29.18
C LYS A 170 -27.78 4.35 -28.90
N LEU A 171 -27.49 4.04 -27.65
CA LEU A 171 -26.77 2.80 -27.29
C LEU A 171 -27.56 1.54 -27.68
N ILE A 172 -28.89 1.54 -27.50
CA ILE A 172 -29.75 0.46 -27.97
C ILE A 172 -29.62 0.29 -29.49
N HIS A 173 -29.76 1.37 -30.26
CA HIS A 173 -29.61 1.30 -31.71
C HIS A 173 -28.21 0.84 -32.18
N THR A 174 -27.16 1.17 -31.43
CA THR A 174 -25.78 0.80 -31.80
C THR A 174 -25.46 -0.65 -31.47
N TYR A 175 -25.84 -1.16 -30.29
CA TYR A 175 -25.35 -2.43 -29.77
C TYR A 175 -26.39 -3.55 -29.75
N GLU A 176 -27.68 -3.26 -29.93
CA GLU A 176 -28.71 -4.30 -30.02
C GLU A 176 -28.80 -4.87 -31.43
N PHE A 177 -28.67 -6.20 -31.54
CA PHE A 177 -28.72 -6.93 -32.81
C PHE A 177 -30.06 -7.61 -33.06
N ASN A 178 -30.93 -7.73 -32.05
CA ASN A 178 -32.28 -8.24 -32.23
C ASN A 178 -33.20 -7.14 -32.79
N ASP A 179 -33.62 -7.31 -34.05
CA ASP A 179 -34.46 -6.32 -34.76
C ASP A 179 -35.73 -5.92 -34.00
N TRP A 180 -36.39 -6.88 -33.32
CA TRP A 180 -37.59 -6.60 -32.56
C TRP A 180 -37.27 -5.75 -31.33
N ALA A 181 -36.24 -6.12 -30.56
CA ALA A 181 -35.83 -5.38 -29.37
C ALA A 181 -35.36 -3.97 -29.75
N GLN A 182 -34.53 -3.86 -30.78
CA GLN A 182 -34.01 -2.57 -31.28
C GLN A 182 -35.14 -1.64 -31.74
N LYS A 183 -36.12 -2.13 -32.52
CA LYS A 183 -37.29 -1.34 -32.97
C LYS A 183 -38.18 -0.87 -31.82
N ASN A 184 -38.29 -1.66 -30.76
CA ASN A 184 -39.08 -1.34 -29.59
C ASN A 184 -38.28 -0.61 -28.49
N LEU A 185 -37.04 -0.19 -28.77
CA LEU A 185 -36.15 0.49 -27.83
C LEU A 185 -35.90 -0.32 -26.54
N PHE A 186 -35.72 -1.62 -26.71
CA PHE A 186 -35.28 -2.56 -25.69
C PHE A 186 -33.86 -3.06 -25.97
N MET A 187 -33.06 -3.21 -24.92
CA MET A 187 -31.75 -3.87 -24.97
C MET A 187 -31.85 -5.25 -24.35
N THR A 188 -31.51 -6.27 -25.12
CA THR A 188 -31.36 -7.65 -24.66
C THR A 188 -30.05 -7.83 -23.90
N GLN A 189 -29.91 -8.96 -23.22
CA GLN A 189 -28.68 -9.33 -22.52
C GLN A 189 -27.45 -9.39 -23.44
N ASN A 190 -27.63 -9.80 -24.70
CA ASN A 190 -26.56 -9.82 -25.69
C ASN A 190 -26.15 -8.39 -26.08
N GLY A 191 -27.13 -7.53 -26.38
CA GLY A 191 -26.88 -6.12 -26.68
C GLY A 191 -26.17 -5.40 -25.52
N PHE A 192 -26.59 -5.67 -24.28
CA PHE A 192 -25.93 -5.14 -23.08
C PHE A 192 -24.50 -5.64 -22.94
N THR A 193 -24.24 -6.93 -23.17
CA THR A 193 -22.88 -7.49 -23.12
C THR A 193 -21.96 -6.83 -24.16
N MET A 194 -22.48 -6.59 -25.37
CA MET A 194 -21.74 -5.93 -26.45
C MET A 194 -21.42 -4.48 -26.12
N TYR A 195 -22.38 -3.75 -25.55
CA TYR A 195 -22.13 -2.41 -25.02
C TYR A 195 -21.07 -2.43 -23.91
N MET A 196 -21.17 -3.35 -22.95
CA MET A 196 -20.25 -3.43 -21.82
C MET A 196 -18.80 -3.72 -22.23
N LEU A 197 -18.60 -4.48 -23.32
CA LEU A 197 -17.30 -4.79 -23.93
C LEU A 197 -16.84 -3.75 -24.96
N SER A 198 -17.68 -2.78 -25.29
CA SER A 198 -17.35 -1.78 -26.30
C SER A 198 -16.31 -0.78 -25.81
N ASN A 199 -15.63 -0.13 -26.77
CA ASN A 199 -14.74 0.99 -26.51
C ASN A 199 -15.44 2.21 -25.88
N GLU A 200 -16.77 2.31 -25.98
CA GLU A 200 -17.56 3.38 -25.35
C GLU A 200 -17.76 3.13 -23.84
N ASN A 201 -17.66 1.88 -23.38
CA ASN A 201 -17.72 1.50 -21.97
C ASN A 201 -16.34 1.21 -21.35
N ASP A 202 -15.26 1.63 -22.02
CA ASP A 202 -13.89 1.45 -21.54
C ASP A 202 -13.67 2.18 -20.20
N VAL A 203 -12.79 1.63 -19.36
CA VAL A 203 -12.35 2.26 -18.11
C VAL A 203 -11.69 3.62 -18.34
N PHE A 204 -11.00 3.77 -19.48
CA PHE A 204 -10.41 5.03 -19.91
C PHE A 204 -11.48 5.92 -20.54
N ASN A 205 -11.56 7.17 -20.09
CA ASN A 205 -12.54 8.12 -20.60
C ASN A 205 -12.43 8.32 -22.13
N PRO A 206 -13.43 7.92 -22.94
CA PRO A 206 -13.40 8.09 -24.39
C PRO A 206 -13.24 9.56 -24.82
N ASP A 207 -13.75 10.51 -24.05
CA ASP A 207 -13.62 11.95 -24.34
C ASP A 207 -12.16 12.42 -24.30
N HIS A 208 -11.29 11.70 -23.59
CA HIS A 208 -9.87 12.01 -23.48
C HIS A 208 -9.04 11.39 -24.63
N LYS A 209 -9.66 10.62 -25.55
CA LYS A 209 -9.03 10.10 -26.78
C LYS A 209 -8.80 11.18 -27.84
N ARG A 210 -9.37 12.37 -27.67
CA ARG A 210 -9.09 13.56 -28.48
C ARG A 210 -8.33 14.59 -27.65
N VAL A 211 -7.76 15.58 -28.31
CA VAL A 211 -7.24 16.76 -27.61
C VAL A 211 -8.43 17.48 -26.97
N TYR A 212 -8.40 17.63 -25.65
CA TYR A 212 -9.47 18.26 -24.87
C TYR A 212 -8.94 19.26 -23.84
N GLN A 213 -7.64 19.18 -23.50
CA GLN A 213 -7.01 20.09 -22.57
C GLN A 213 -6.71 21.42 -23.27
N ASP A 214 -6.62 22.50 -22.49
CA ASP A 214 -6.19 23.80 -22.98
C ASP A 214 -4.74 23.71 -23.49
N MET A 215 -4.54 23.92 -24.79
CA MET A 215 -3.24 23.88 -25.47
C MET A 215 -2.61 25.26 -25.68
N SER A 216 -3.24 26.32 -25.15
CA SER A 216 -2.84 27.73 -25.31
C SER A 216 -1.98 28.26 -24.15
N ARG A 217 -1.70 27.44 -23.13
CA ARG A 217 -0.82 27.84 -22.01
C ARG A 217 0.67 27.76 -22.41
N PRO A 218 1.58 28.42 -21.67
CA PRO A 218 3.02 28.33 -21.95
C PRO A 218 3.55 26.90 -21.96
N LEU A 219 4.54 26.60 -22.80
CA LEU A 219 5.14 25.26 -22.92
C LEU A 219 5.60 24.66 -21.58
N ALA A 220 6.06 25.49 -20.65
CA ALA A 220 6.48 25.08 -19.31
C ALA A 220 5.34 24.48 -18.45
N HIS A 221 4.08 24.67 -18.84
CA HIS A 221 2.90 24.19 -18.11
C HIS A 221 2.48 22.76 -18.49
N TYR A 222 3.18 22.11 -19.43
CA TYR A 222 2.85 20.76 -19.88
C TYR A 222 3.93 19.77 -19.47
N TYR A 223 3.53 18.55 -19.12
CA TYR A 223 4.39 17.40 -19.26
C TYR A 223 4.55 17.07 -20.75
N ILE A 224 5.78 16.72 -21.15
CA ILE A 224 6.16 16.48 -22.54
C ILE A 224 6.74 15.07 -22.62
N SER A 225 6.22 14.25 -23.54
CA SER A 225 6.75 12.89 -23.73
C SER A 225 8.15 12.96 -24.32
N CYS A 226 9.14 12.41 -23.61
CA CYS A 226 10.55 12.56 -23.94
C CYS A 226 11.28 11.22 -24.00
N SER A 227 12.06 11.01 -25.06
CA SER A 227 12.95 9.86 -25.20
C SER A 227 14.40 10.26 -24.88
N HIS A 228 15.12 9.36 -24.22
CA HIS A 228 16.56 9.42 -23.96
C HIS A 228 17.29 8.49 -24.93
N ASN A 229 18.44 8.94 -25.46
CA ASN A 229 19.26 8.23 -26.45
C ASN A 229 18.41 7.54 -27.52
N THR A 230 17.53 8.32 -28.16
CA THR A 230 16.44 7.81 -28.99
C THR A 230 16.93 6.87 -30.08
N TYR A 231 18.14 7.08 -30.61
CA TYR A 231 18.75 6.27 -31.66
C TYR A 231 19.01 4.80 -31.27
N LEU A 232 19.08 4.46 -29.98
CA LEU A 232 19.43 3.11 -29.52
C LEU A 232 18.24 2.13 -29.56
N THR A 233 18.51 0.94 -30.11
CA THR A 233 17.54 -0.18 -30.18
C THR A 233 17.56 -1.10 -28.95
N LYS A 234 18.67 -1.13 -28.18
CA LYS A 234 18.90 -2.04 -27.04
C LYS A 234 19.68 -1.36 -25.90
N ASP A 235 20.81 -1.94 -25.48
CA ASP A 235 21.66 -1.47 -24.38
C ASP A 235 22.55 -0.28 -24.79
N GLN A 236 23.17 0.37 -23.79
CA GLN A 236 23.96 1.58 -23.98
C GLN A 236 25.38 1.31 -24.51
N VAL A 237 25.85 0.06 -24.58
CA VAL A 237 27.27 -0.23 -24.86
C VAL A 237 27.48 -0.88 -26.22
N THR A 238 26.58 -1.78 -26.61
CA THR A 238 26.66 -2.62 -27.81
C THR A 238 25.40 -2.55 -28.68
N GLY A 239 24.40 -1.76 -28.26
CA GLY A 239 23.16 -1.57 -29.01
C GLY A 239 23.38 -0.96 -30.40
N GLU A 240 22.53 -1.34 -31.35
CA GLU A 240 22.54 -0.75 -32.69
C GLU A 240 21.86 0.63 -32.68
N SER A 241 22.50 1.61 -33.30
CA SER A 241 21.93 2.93 -33.59
C SER A 241 21.23 2.89 -34.95
N SER A 242 19.96 3.30 -35.01
CA SER A 242 19.18 3.30 -36.26
C SER A 242 18.10 4.39 -36.27
N THR A 243 17.44 4.55 -37.43
CA THR A 243 16.31 5.48 -37.60
C THR A 243 14.98 4.94 -37.04
N GLU A 244 14.84 3.62 -36.90
CA GLU A 244 13.60 2.95 -36.50
C GLU A 244 13.09 3.36 -35.09
N PRO A 245 13.94 3.47 -34.05
CA PRO A 245 13.52 4.00 -32.76
C PRO A 245 12.89 5.41 -32.80
N TYR A 246 13.35 6.29 -33.71
CA TYR A 246 12.73 7.61 -33.90
C TYR A 246 11.32 7.47 -34.46
N ILE A 247 11.13 6.60 -35.45
CA ILE A 247 9.82 6.30 -36.04
C ILE A 247 8.87 5.79 -34.96
N ARG A 248 9.31 4.81 -34.16
CA ARG A 248 8.52 4.23 -33.07
C ARG A 248 8.14 5.29 -32.04
N ALA A 249 9.11 6.06 -31.54
CA ALA A 249 8.86 7.09 -30.53
C ALA A 249 7.88 8.15 -31.03
N LEU A 250 8.03 8.64 -32.27
CA LEU A 250 7.15 9.65 -32.85
C LEU A 250 5.73 9.11 -33.09
N ASN A 251 5.59 7.84 -33.53
CA ASN A 251 4.29 7.19 -33.69
C ASN A 251 3.60 6.88 -32.34
N GLU A 252 4.36 6.71 -31.25
CA GLU A 252 3.83 6.65 -29.88
C GLU A 252 3.49 8.03 -29.31
N GLY A 253 3.67 9.12 -30.07
CA GLY A 253 3.35 10.48 -29.65
C GLY A 253 4.48 11.21 -28.92
N CYS A 254 5.71 10.69 -28.91
CA CYS A 254 6.86 11.36 -28.28
C CYS A 254 7.14 12.73 -28.93
N ARG A 255 7.45 13.76 -28.13
CA ARG A 255 7.62 15.17 -28.53
C ARG A 255 8.99 15.76 -28.17
N CYS A 256 9.88 14.96 -27.61
CA CYS A 256 11.30 15.29 -27.53
C CYS A 256 12.14 14.04 -27.81
N VAL A 257 13.03 14.15 -28.80
CA VAL A 257 13.97 13.07 -29.18
C VAL A 257 15.40 13.56 -29.03
N GLU A 258 16.31 12.64 -28.71
CA GLU A 258 17.72 12.93 -28.45
C GLU A 258 18.62 12.46 -29.59
N LEU A 259 19.59 13.29 -29.95
CA LEU A 259 20.56 13.06 -31.02
C LEU A 259 21.96 13.35 -30.49
N ASP A 260 22.76 12.30 -30.30
CA ASP A 260 24.15 12.39 -29.86
C ASP A 260 25.06 12.50 -31.08
N CYS A 261 25.43 13.73 -31.41
CA CYS A 261 26.07 14.07 -32.67
C CYS A 261 27.59 14.07 -32.50
N TRP A 262 28.26 13.29 -33.35
CA TRP A 262 29.70 13.14 -33.41
C TRP A 262 30.22 13.36 -34.82
N ASP A 263 31.50 13.72 -34.94
CA ASP A 263 32.15 13.84 -36.24
C ASP A 263 32.12 12.51 -36.99
N GLY A 264 31.59 12.54 -38.22
CA GLY A 264 31.60 11.40 -39.11
C GLY A 264 32.70 11.51 -40.17
N ASP A 265 32.92 10.38 -40.85
CA ASP A 265 33.86 10.29 -41.95
C ASP A 265 33.39 11.14 -43.13
N LYS A 266 34.33 11.69 -43.91
CA LYS A 266 34.04 12.54 -45.08
C LYS A 266 33.33 13.88 -44.77
N GLY A 267 33.29 14.30 -43.50
CA GLY A 267 32.77 15.60 -43.10
C GLY A 267 31.25 15.67 -42.87
N ASP A 268 30.56 14.53 -42.93
CA ASP A 268 29.14 14.43 -42.60
C ASP A 268 28.94 13.88 -41.18
N PRO A 269 28.17 14.56 -40.30
CA PRO A 269 27.96 14.12 -38.91
C PRO A 269 27.24 12.78 -38.79
N VAL A 270 27.55 12.05 -37.71
CA VAL A 270 26.93 10.76 -37.35
C VAL A 270 26.34 10.80 -35.94
N ILE A 271 25.43 9.86 -35.66
CA ILE A 271 24.80 9.68 -34.35
C ILE A 271 25.13 8.30 -33.79
N TYR A 272 25.67 8.28 -32.57
CA TYR A 272 25.92 7.07 -31.78
C TYR A 272 26.28 7.44 -30.33
N HIS A 273 26.38 6.44 -29.45
CA HIS A 273 26.81 6.67 -28.07
C HIS A 273 28.34 6.69 -27.98
N GLY A 274 28.91 7.87 -27.69
CA GLY A 274 30.35 8.11 -27.70
C GLY A 274 31.15 7.14 -26.83
N HIS A 275 32.36 6.81 -27.26
CA HIS A 275 33.28 5.92 -26.53
C HIS A 275 32.73 4.52 -26.20
N THR A 276 31.70 4.06 -26.93
CA THR A 276 31.15 2.70 -26.83
C THR A 276 31.27 1.91 -28.14
N LEU A 277 30.76 0.67 -28.15
CA LEU A 277 30.75 -0.24 -29.31
C LEU A 277 29.42 -0.15 -30.09
N THR A 278 28.60 0.87 -29.86
CA THR A 278 27.35 1.08 -30.59
C THR A 278 27.61 1.40 -32.06
N SER A 279 26.72 0.96 -32.95
CA SER A 279 26.81 1.29 -34.38
C SER A 279 26.52 2.78 -34.62
N LYS A 280 26.83 3.28 -35.82
CA LYS A 280 26.64 4.68 -36.20
C LYS A 280 25.52 4.79 -37.24
N VAL A 281 24.68 5.80 -37.11
CA VAL A 281 23.68 6.18 -38.13
C VAL A 281 23.97 7.60 -38.63
N ALA A 282 23.74 7.88 -39.91
CA ALA A 282 24.01 9.21 -40.47
C ALA A 282 23.04 10.25 -39.88
N PHE A 283 23.56 11.42 -39.47
CA PHE A 283 22.73 12.51 -38.94
C PHE A 283 21.66 12.93 -39.96
N LYS A 284 22.05 13.05 -41.24
CA LYS A 284 21.16 13.42 -42.35
C LYS A 284 19.95 12.49 -42.45
N GLU A 285 20.17 11.18 -42.42
CA GLU A 285 19.13 10.15 -42.52
C GLU A 285 18.14 10.21 -41.34
N VAL A 286 18.64 10.47 -40.13
CA VAL A 286 17.81 10.68 -38.95
C VAL A 286 16.94 11.93 -39.10
N ILE A 287 17.49 13.04 -39.59
CA ILE A 287 16.70 14.27 -39.82
C ILE A 287 15.65 14.08 -40.92
N GLU A 288 15.96 13.37 -42.01
CA GLU A 288 15.00 12.99 -43.06
C GLU A 288 13.85 12.14 -42.48
N THR A 289 14.19 11.18 -41.62
CA THR A 289 13.21 10.35 -40.92
C THR A 289 12.33 11.21 -40.01
N ILE A 290 12.92 12.10 -39.21
CA ILE A 290 12.18 13.02 -38.35
C ILE A 290 11.24 13.91 -39.18
N ALA A 291 11.70 14.47 -40.30
CA ALA A 291 10.88 15.30 -41.17
C ALA A 291 9.63 14.56 -41.67
N GLN A 292 9.75 13.27 -41.97
CA GLN A 292 8.65 12.45 -42.44
C GLN A 292 7.64 12.09 -41.34
N TYR A 293 8.10 11.85 -40.10
CA TYR A 293 7.25 11.30 -39.02
C TYR A 293 6.86 12.29 -37.93
N ALA A 294 7.54 13.45 -37.82
CA ALA A 294 7.38 14.40 -36.72
C ALA A 294 5.92 14.73 -36.41
N PHE A 295 5.10 14.95 -37.43
CA PHE A 295 3.72 15.41 -37.26
C PHE A 295 2.64 14.42 -37.73
N LYS A 296 2.97 13.12 -37.93
CA LYS A 296 1.99 12.12 -38.38
C LYS A 296 0.90 11.83 -37.34
N VAL A 297 1.27 11.72 -36.07
CA VAL A 297 0.35 11.36 -34.98
C VAL A 297 -0.05 12.58 -34.14
N SER A 298 0.82 13.60 -34.05
CA SER A 298 0.58 14.81 -33.26
C SER A 298 1.00 16.06 -34.02
N PRO A 299 0.15 17.09 -34.14
CA PRO A 299 0.50 18.35 -34.79
C PRO A 299 1.33 19.28 -33.91
N TYR A 300 1.50 18.97 -32.62
CA TYR A 300 2.17 19.81 -31.63
C TYR A 300 3.69 19.75 -31.78
N PRO A 301 4.41 20.78 -31.29
CA PRO A 301 5.84 20.95 -31.51
C PRO A 301 6.68 19.73 -31.16
N LEU A 302 7.79 19.56 -31.89
CA LEU A 302 8.82 18.55 -31.60
C LEU A 302 10.10 19.25 -31.15
N ILE A 303 10.74 18.76 -30.07
CA ILE A 303 12.02 19.25 -29.59
C ILE A 303 13.13 18.26 -29.96
N LEU A 304 14.18 18.75 -30.62
CA LEU A 304 15.40 18.00 -30.90
C LEU A 304 16.43 18.34 -29.82
N SER A 305 16.72 17.40 -28.91
CA SER A 305 17.77 17.51 -27.90
C SER A 305 19.10 17.09 -28.52
N LEU A 306 19.92 18.06 -28.89
CA LEU A 306 21.24 17.80 -29.48
C LEU A 306 22.30 17.71 -28.37
N GLU A 307 22.93 16.55 -28.25
CA GLU A 307 24.20 16.42 -27.54
C GLU A 307 25.33 16.52 -28.56
N ASN A 308 26.07 17.62 -28.54
CA ASN A 308 26.96 17.99 -29.64
C ASN A 308 28.44 17.82 -29.26
N HIS A 309 29.09 16.89 -29.97
CA HIS A 309 30.52 16.57 -29.87
C HIS A 309 31.26 16.82 -31.21
N CYS A 310 30.60 17.41 -32.20
CA CYS A 310 31.17 17.68 -33.53
C CYS A 310 32.14 18.88 -33.55
N SER A 311 33.05 18.89 -34.53
CA SER A 311 33.86 20.04 -34.89
C SER A 311 32.99 21.22 -35.34
N VAL A 312 33.54 22.44 -35.31
CA VAL A 312 32.78 23.66 -35.71
C VAL A 312 32.33 23.56 -37.18
N GLU A 313 33.14 22.95 -38.03
CA GLU A 313 32.84 22.71 -39.45
C GLU A 313 31.65 21.74 -39.60
N GLN A 314 31.68 20.59 -38.92
CA GLN A 314 30.58 19.62 -38.98
C GLN A 314 29.32 20.13 -38.28
N GLN A 315 29.44 21.01 -37.27
CA GLN A 315 28.29 21.72 -36.69
C GLN A 315 27.61 22.65 -37.71
N ALA A 316 28.37 23.30 -38.60
CA ALA A 316 27.79 24.09 -39.69
C ALA A 316 27.05 23.19 -40.70
N VAL A 317 27.59 22.00 -40.98
CA VAL A 317 26.91 20.97 -41.80
C VAL A 317 25.62 20.48 -41.14
N MET A 318 25.62 20.22 -39.82
CA MET A 318 24.39 19.89 -39.07
C MET A 318 23.34 20.99 -39.23
N ALA A 319 23.73 22.25 -39.07
CA ALA A 319 22.82 23.39 -39.20
C ALA A 319 22.29 23.53 -40.64
N GLN A 320 23.10 23.20 -41.65
CA GLN A 320 22.68 23.16 -43.05
C GLN A 320 21.65 22.05 -43.29
N HIS A 321 21.92 20.82 -42.83
CA HIS A 321 20.99 19.68 -42.94
C HIS A 321 19.65 19.97 -42.25
N LEU A 322 19.69 20.52 -41.03
CA LEU A 322 18.48 20.93 -40.31
C LEU A 322 17.65 21.94 -41.12
N ARG A 323 18.28 22.98 -41.69
CA ARG A 323 17.59 24.00 -42.49
C ARG A 323 17.03 23.44 -43.80
N SER A 324 17.82 22.65 -44.52
CA SER A 324 17.43 22.15 -45.85
C SER A 324 16.34 21.10 -45.78
N ILE A 325 16.41 20.19 -44.81
CA ILE A 325 15.49 19.04 -44.70
C ILE A 325 14.20 19.45 -43.99
N LEU A 326 14.29 20.15 -42.85
CA LEU A 326 13.11 20.50 -42.05
C LEU A 326 12.42 21.77 -42.57
N GLY A 327 13.12 22.59 -43.36
CA GLY A 327 12.56 23.75 -44.05
C GLY A 327 11.78 24.67 -43.13
N SER A 328 10.51 24.93 -43.47
CA SER A 328 9.63 25.81 -42.69
C SER A 328 9.21 25.23 -41.34
N ALA A 329 9.30 23.91 -41.13
CA ALA A 329 8.99 23.30 -39.84
C ALA A 329 10.04 23.70 -38.78
N LEU A 330 11.30 23.91 -39.17
CA LEU A 330 12.35 24.34 -38.24
C LEU A 330 12.13 25.80 -37.79
N LEU A 331 12.00 25.99 -36.48
CA LEU A 331 11.90 27.32 -35.90
C LEU A 331 13.29 27.95 -35.79
N THR A 332 13.50 29.05 -36.52
CA THR A 332 14.81 29.75 -36.58
C THR A 332 14.80 31.13 -35.94
N LYS A 333 13.61 31.67 -35.63
CA LYS A 333 13.42 32.98 -35.00
C LYS A 333 12.29 32.91 -33.96
N PRO A 334 12.30 33.78 -32.93
CA PRO A 334 11.16 33.94 -32.04
C PRO A 334 9.88 34.30 -32.81
N LEU A 335 8.72 33.90 -32.28
CA LEU A 335 7.41 34.24 -32.83
C LEU A 335 7.03 35.72 -32.64
N SER A 336 7.67 36.41 -31.69
CA SER A 336 7.46 37.82 -31.37
C SER A 336 8.79 38.50 -31.01
N ASP A 337 8.92 39.79 -31.33
CA ASP A 337 10.11 40.61 -31.07
C ASP A 337 10.20 41.11 -29.61
N GLN A 338 9.17 40.84 -28.78
CA GLN A 338 9.18 41.19 -27.36
C GLN A 338 10.05 40.24 -26.52
N THR A 339 10.56 40.72 -25.38
CA THR A 339 11.29 39.89 -24.43
C THR A 339 10.44 38.70 -23.97
N VAL A 340 10.97 37.48 -24.14
CA VAL A 340 10.28 36.21 -23.84
C VAL A 340 10.19 36.01 -22.33
N ASN A 341 9.19 36.65 -21.72
CA ASN A 341 8.89 36.47 -20.30
C ASN A 341 8.27 35.10 -20.02
N GLN A 342 7.59 34.51 -21.02
CA GLN A 342 6.98 33.19 -21.00
C GLN A 342 7.25 32.46 -22.33
N LEU A 343 7.34 31.13 -22.29
CA LEU A 343 7.47 30.32 -23.50
C LEU A 343 6.15 30.33 -24.30
N PRO A 344 6.20 30.26 -25.65
CA PRO A 344 4.99 30.10 -26.45
C PRO A 344 4.25 28.81 -26.10
N SER A 345 2.97 28.78 -26.44
CA SER A 345 2.13 27.61 -26.23
C SER A 345 2.37 26.49 -27.25
N PRO A 346 2.03 25.23 -26.92
CA PRO A 346 1.98 24.16 -27.91
C PRO A 346 1.11 24.52 -29.13
N GLU A 347 0.01 25.25 -28.93
CA GLU A 347 -0.90 25.69 -30.00
C GLU A 347 -0.21 26.63 -30.99
N GLU A 348 0.50 27.65 -30.50
CA GLU A 348 1.24 28.60 -31.35
C GLU A 348 2.42 27.97 -32.10
N LEU A 349 2.94 26.86 -31.56
CA LEU A 349 4.08 26.12 -32.09
C LEU A 349 3.68 24.88 -32.91
N LYS A 350 2.41 24.75 -33.31
CA LYS A 350 1.96 23.65 -34.17
C LYS A 350 2.78 23.56 -35.46
N GLY A 351 3.18 22.35 -35.81
CA GLY A 351 4.02 22.06 -36.98
C GLY A 351 5.45 22.59 -36.87
N ARG A 352 5.90 23.04 -35.69
CA ARG A 352 7.26 23.57 -35.48
C ARG A 352 8.18 22.56 -34.81
N ILE A 353 9.45 22.60 -35.21
CA ILE A 353 10.54 21.81 -34.64
C ILE A 353 11.52 22.79 -33.98
N LEU A 354 11.80 22.56 -32.70
CA LEU A 354 12.67 23.37 -31.87
C LEU A 354 14.00 22.65 -31.65
N VAL A 355 15.11 23.40 -31.66
CA VAL A 355 16.44 22.86 -31.36
C VAL A 355 16.83 23.23 -29.94
N LYS A 356 17.13 22.21 -29.12
CA LYS A 356 17.75 22.33 -27.81
C LYS A 356 19.24 22.08 -27.92
N ALA A 357 20.03 23.14 -27.77
CA ALA A 357 21.50 23.08 -27.76
C ALA A 357 22.09 24.27 -26.97
N LYS A 358 23.42 24.32 -26.86
CA LYS A 358 24.16 25.47 -26.31
C LYS A 358 24.10 26.63 -27.30
N LYS A 359 24.00 27.86 -26.78
CA LYS A 359 23.98 29.11 -27.58
C LYS A 359 25.15 30.00 -27.21
N MET A 360 25.81 30.58 -28.22
CA MET A 360 26.94 31.49 -28.05
C MET A 360 26.52 32.74 -27.25
N THR A 361 27.31 33.12 -26.24
CA THR A 361 27.12 34.37 -25.48
C THR A 361 27.82 35.53 -26.17
N SER A 362 27.11 36.63 -26.42
CA SER A 362 27.72 37.88 -26.89
C SER A 362 28.71 38.43 -25.84
N PRO A 363 29.87 38.96 -26.25
CA PRO A 363 30.91 39.44 -25.33
C PRO A 363 30.54 40.82 -24.77
N MET A 364 29.59 40.88 -23.84
CA MET A 364 29.30 42.09 -23.04
C MET A 364 28.58 41.71 -21.74
N ALA A 365 29.27 40.98 -20.85
CA ALA A 365 28.99 40.92 -19.41
C ALA A 365 29.98 39.95 -18.73
N THR A 366 31.19 40.42 -18.43
CA THR A 366 32.17 39.68 -17.62
C THR A 366 32.26 40.35 -16.25
N ILE A 367 31.60 39.81 -15.22
CA ILE A 367 32.08 39.90 -13.83
C ILE A 367 31.77 38.58 -13.11
N GLY A 368 32.83 37.86 -12.73
CA GLY A 368 32.92 37.07 -11.51
C GLY A 368 32.25 35.69 -11.48
N SER A 369 33.04 34.64 -11.71
CA SER A 369 33.32 33.59 -10.70
C SER A 369 33.87 32.34 -11.38
N SER A 370 35.10 32.01 -11.04
CA SER A 370 35.81 30.79 -11.44
C SER A 370 35.27 29.59 -10.64
N ALA A 371 34.60 28.66 -11.33
CA ALA A 371 34.36 27.31 -10.84
C ALA A 371 34.69 26.31 -11.95
N SER A 372 35.55 25.36 -11.61
CA SER A 372 36.12 24.32 -12.47
C SER A 372 35.06 23.36 -13.01
N PHE A 373 35.20 23.01 -14.30
CA PHE A 373 34.38 22.05 -15.03
C PHE A 373 34.66 20.60 -14.59
N SER A 374 33.61 19.82 -14.32
CA SER A 374 33.66 18.35 -14.31
C SER A 374 33.10 17.82 -15.64
N SER A 375 33.96 17.22 -16.44
CA SER A 375 33.59 16.38 -17.58
C SER A 375 33.04 15.04 -17.07
N SER A 376 32.02 14.54 -17.76
CA SER A 376 31.44 13.20 -17.65
C SER A 376 32.51 12.10 -17.70
N SER A 377 32.83 11.51 -16.54
CA SER A 377 33.34 10.13 -16.38
C SER A 377 33.08 9.66 -14.94
N ASP A 378 32.06 8.85 -14.70
CA ASP A 378 31.95 8.07 -13.45
C ASP A 378 32.77 6.78 -13.63
N GLU A 379 34.09 6.88 -13.47
CA GLU A 379 34.94 5.72 -13.16
C GLU A 379 35.66 5.97 -11.83
N GLU A 380 35.17 5.36 -10.76
CA GLU A 380 35.97 5.10 -9.56
C GLU A 380 36.17 3.60 -9.38
N VAL A 381 37.33 3.12 -9.82
CA VAL A 381 37.95 1.87 -9.36
C VAL A 381 39.01 2.22 -8.32
N VAL A 382 38.97 1.49 -7.21
CA VAL A 382 39.82 1.62 -6.03
C VAL A 382 41.28 1.22 -6.31
N GLY A 383 42.26 2.06 -5.95
CA GLY A 383 43.54 1.60 -5.37
C GLY A 383 44.87 2.09 -5.98
N SER A 384 45.61 2.83 -5.14
CA SER A 384 47.09 2.81 -4.94
C SER A 384 48.06 3.72 -5.71
N SER A 385 48.74 4.57 -4.91
CA SER A 385 50.20 4.85 -4.86
C SER A 385 50.89 5.89 -5.79
N LYS A 386 51.25 7.03 -5.14
CA LYS A 386 52.51 7.83 -5.13
C LYS A 386 53.26 8.28 -6.42
N ASN A 387 53.56 9.59 -6.40
CA ASN A 387 54.75 10.34 -6.87
C ASN A 387 55.05 10.46 -8.38
N SER A 388 54.97 11.68 -8.94
CA SER A 388 56.14 12.58 -9.16
C SER A 388 55.90 13.73 -10.16
N SER A 389 56.58 14.84 -9.86
CA SER A 389 57.09 15.92 -10.75
C SER A 389 56.15 16.88 -11.51
N ARG A 390 56.38 18.18 -11.23
CA ARG A 390 55.98 19.36 -12.01
C ARG A 390 56.64 19.37 -13.39
N LYS A 391 55.91 19.83 -14.42
CA LYS A 391 56.46 20.75 -15.44
C LYS A 391 55.36 21.59 -16.08
N ASP A 392 55.68 22.87 -16.17
CA ASP A 392 54.93 24.00 -16.72
C ASP A 392 54.96 24.01 -18.26
N THR A 393 53.95 24.60 -18.90
CA THR A 393 54.02 25.46 -20.11
C THR A 393 52.61 25.66 -20.70
N GLY A 394 52.18 26.92 -20.75
CA GLY A 394 50.84 27.32 -21.15
C GLY A 394 50.49 27.21 -22.63
N LYS A 395 49.18 27.29 -22.91
CA LYS A 395 48.56 27.71 -24.17
C LYS A 395 47.14 28.28 -23.92
N PRO A 396 46.60 29.10 -24.84
CA PRO A 396 45.76 30.27 -24.52
C PRO A 396 44.25 30.00 -24.46
N VAL A 397 43.56 31.01 -23.93
CA VAL A 397 42.10 31.25 -23.83
C VAL A 397 41.28 30.55 -24.91
N SER A 398 40.38 29.64 -24.50
CA SER A 398 39.57 28.81 -25.40
C SER A 398 38.53 29.63 -26.18
N SER A 399 38.58 29.52 -27.50
CA SER A 399 37.53 29.93 -28.43
C SER A 399 36.19 29.23 -28.13
N SER A 400 35.09 29.93 -28.43
CA SER A 400 33.72 29.40 -28.39
C SER A 400 33.61 28.06 -29.15
N LYS A 401 33.31 26.96 -28.45
CA LYS A 401 33.17 25.60 -29.01
C LYS A 401 31.88 25.37 -29.85
N VAL A 402 31.10 26.41 -30.16
CA VAL A 402 29.81 26.30 -30.86
C VAL A 402 29.81 27.13 -32.14
N SER A 403 29.36 26.55 -33.26
CA SER A 403 29.26 27.26 -34.54
C SER A 403 28.16 28.35 -34.52
N PRO A 404 28.38 29.51 -35.16
CA PRO A 404 27.35 30.54 -35.30
C PRO A 404 26.07 30.02 -35.95
N GLU A 405 26.21 29.14 -36.95
CA GLU A 405 25.12 28.57 -37.74
C GLU A 405 24.18 27.72 -36.88
N LEU A 406 24.74 26.88 -36.00
CA LEU A 406 23.97 26.02 -35.09
C LEU A 406 23.40 26.84 -33.92
N SER A 407 24.19 27.77 -33.37
CA SER A 407 23.77 28.69 -32.31
C SER A 407 22.55 29.54 -32.72
N ALA A 408 22.45 29.92 -34.00
CA ALA A 408 21.32 30.66 -34.54
C ALA A 408 20.00 29.86 -34.58
N LEU A 409 20.06 28.51 -34.56
CA LEU A 409 18.87 27.66 -34.54
C LEU A 409 18.28 27.49 -33.13
N VAL A 410 19.02 27.89 -32.08
CA VAL A 410 18.59 27.78 -30.68
C VAL A 410 17.76 29.01 -30.30
N VAL A 411 16.44 28.84 -30.32
CA VAL A 411 15.46 29.91 -30.01
C VAL A 411 14.98 29.82 -28.56
N TYR A 412 14.07 28.87 -28.26
CA TYR A 412 13.39 28.79 -26.96
C TYR A 412 13.96 27.73 -26.00
N CYS A 413 14.79 26.80 -26.48
CA CYS A 413 15.34 25.70 -25.69
C CYS A 413 16.86 25.88 -25.47
N ARG A 414 17.27 27.02 -24.93
CA ARG A 414 18.69 27.33 -24.70
C ARG A 414 19.21 26.54 -23.50
N SER A 415 20.10 25.59 -23.76
CA SER A 415 20.72 24.78 -22.71
C SER A 415 21.77 25.58 -21.94
N VAL A 416 21.59 25.73 -20.63
CA VAL A 416 22.54 26.40 -19.71
C VAL A 416 22.80 25.53 -18.47
N PRO A 417 24.01 25.62 -17.87
CA PRO A 417 24.27 25.03 -16.56
C PRO A 417 23.31 25.60 -15.52
N PHE A 418 22.84 24.79 -14.58
CA PHE A 418 21.94 25.24 -13.54
C PHE A 418 22.70 26.03 -12.46
N PRO A 419 22.47 27.34 -12.29
CA PRO A 419 23.21 28.18 -11.34
C PRO A 419 22.63 28.19 -9.92
N GLY A 420 21.58 27.38 -9.67
CA GLY A 420 20.72 27.48 -8.48
C GLY A 420 19.41 28.22 -8.76
N PHE A 421 18.39 27.95 -7.94
CA PHE A 421 17.02 28.43 -8.16
C PHE A 421 16.88 29.95 -8.17
N GLU A 422 17.61 30.66 -7.30
CA GLU A 422 17.54 32.12 -7.19
C GLU A 422 18.07 32.82 -8.46
N VAL A 423 19.24 32.41 -8.93
CA VAL A 423 19.86 32.96 -10.14
C VAL A 423 19.06 32.56 -11.37
N ALA A 424 18.61 31.31 -11.47
CA ALA A 424 17.78 30.82 -12.57
C ALA A 424 16.45 31.59 -12.68
N GLY A 425 15.84 31.93 -11.54
CA GLY A 425 14.59 32.71 -11.49
C GLY A 425 14.68 34.09 -12.16
N GLN A 426 15.88 34.67 -12.25
CA GLN A 426 16.12 35.97 -12.91
C GLN A 426 16.46 35.84 -14.40
N LYS A 427 16.76 34.64 -14.89
CA LYS A 427 17.11 34.38 -16.30
C LYS A 427 15.87 34.29 -17.18
N PRO A 428 15.97 34.46 -18.52
CA PRO A 428 14.82 34.33 -19.43
C PRO A 428 14.16 32.94 -19.41
N ALA A 429 12.87 32.87 -19.76
CA ALA A 429 12.12 31.61 -19.83
C ALA A 429 12.65 30.65 -20.92
N SER A 430 13.35 31.19 -21.92
CA SER A 430 14.02 30.42 -22.98
C SER A 430 15.27 29.67 -22.53
N GLU A 431 15.76 29.93 -21.31
CA GLU A 431 16.86 29.15 -20.71
C GLU A 431 16.31 27.93 -20.00
N MET A 432 16.98 26.79 -20.18
CA MET A 432 16.60 25.50 -19.62
C MET A 432 17.82 24.72 -19.14
N SER A 433 17.62 23.85 -18.15
CA SER A 433 18.69 23.02 -17.57
C SER A 433 18.34 21.52 -17.66
N SER A 434 19.37 20.70 -17.83
CA SER A 434 19.26 19.24 -17.80
C SER A 434 19.88 18.72 -16.51
N PHE A 435 19.24 17.75 -15.88
CA PHE A 435 19.62 17.16 -14.59
C PHE A 435 19.69 15.65 -14.72
N SER A 436 20.69 15.02 -14.12
CA SER A 436 20.65 13.58 -13.91
C SER A 436 19.50 13.19 -12.96
N GLU A 437 19.03 11.94 -13.03
CA GLU A 437 17.99 11.44 -12.13
C GLU A 437 18.30 11.71 -10.64
N ASN A 438 19.57 11.56 -10.23
CA ASN A 438 20.00 11.72 -8.85
C ASN A 438 19.97 13.18 -8.39
N GLU A 439 20.38 14.11 -9.27
CA GLU A 439 20.32 15.55 -9.00
C GLU A 439 18.88 16.04 -8.90
N ALA A 440 18.01 15.58 -9.82
CA ALA A 440 16.60 15.93 -9.80
C ALA A 440 15.92 15.43 -8.53
N LEU A 441 16.14 14.17 -8.12
CA LEU A 441 15.62 13.62 -6.86
C LEU A 441 16.13 14.39 -5.64
N LYS A 442 17.41 14.77 -5.64
CA LYS A 442 17.98 15.60 -4.57
C LYS A 442 17.27 16.96 -4.49
N HIS A 443 17.04 17.63 -5.62
CA HIS A 443 16.30 18.90 -5.63
C HIS A 443 14.86 18.76 -5.19
N ILE A 444 14.17 17.67 -5.56
CA ILE A 444 12.81 17.36 -5.10
C ILE A 444 12.78 17.22 -3.58
N LYS A 445 13.75 16.48 -3.01
CA LYS A 445 13.85 16.22 -1.58
C LYS A 445 14.24 17.46 -0.77
N ASP A 446 15.31 18.13 -1.18
CA ASP A 446 15.93 19.21 -0.40
C ASP A 446 15.25 20.57 -0.66
N SER A 447 14.64 20.76 -1.84
CA SER A 447 14.17 22.07 -2.32
C SER A 447 12.92 21.97 -3.20
N GLY A 448 12.05 20.98 -2.98
CA GLY A 448 10.92 20.65 -3.86
C GLY A 448 10.03 21.84 -4.24
N LYS A 449 9.73 22.74 -3.30
CA LYS A 449 8.95 23.96 -3.57
C LYS A 449 9.62 24.88 -4.60
N LEU A 450 10.94 25.08 -4.48
CA LEU A 450 11.69 25.93 -5.40
C LEU A 450 11.77 25.29 -6.78
N PHE A 451 11.90 23.97 -6.84
CA PHE A 451 11.94 23.26 -8.11
C PHE A 451 10.60 23.30 -8.85
N VAL A 452 9.48 23.13 -8.13
CA VAL A 452 8.13 23.33 -8.68
C VAL A 452 7.98 24.73 -9.27
N ARG A 453 8.38 25.77 -8.53
CA ARG A 453 8.31 27.16 -9.01
C ARG A 453 9.19 27.41 -10.24
N HIS A 454 10.41 26.87 -10.26
CA HIS A 454 11.28 26.94 -11.44
C HIS A 454 10.59 26.35 -12.68
N ASN A 455 9.94 25.20 -12.51
CA ASN A 455 9.22 24.49 -13.56
C ASN A 455 7.88 25.14 -13.98
N THR A 456 7.46 26.25 -13.37
CA THR A 456 6.33 27.05 -13.89
C THR A 456 6.74 27.89 -15.10
N ARG A 457 8.02 28.24 -15.21
CA ARG A 457 8.51 29.21 -16.19
C ARG A 457 9.57 28.66 -17.14
N GLN A 458 10.48 27.81 -16.63
CA GLN A 458 11.58 27.22 -17.39
C GLN A 458 11.36 25.72 -17.58
N LEU A 459 11.98 25.16 -18.62
CA LEU A 459 11.96 23.71 -18.86
C LEU A 459 13.08 23.03 -18.08
N SER A 460 12.76 21.89 -17.46
CA SER A 460 13.74 20.98 -16.86
C SER A 460 13.72 19.65 -17.59
N ARG A 461 14.89 19.23 -18.08
CA ARG A 461 15.08 17.90 -18.67
C ARG A 461 15.74 16.96 -17.68
N ILE A 462 15.16 15.78 -17.48
CA ILE A 462 15.73 14.73 -16.62
C ILE A 462 16.12 13.57 -17.51
N TYR A 463 17.29 12.98 -17.24
CA TYR A 463 17.80 11.83 -17.98
C TYR A 463 18.36 10.74 -17.04
N PRO A 464 18.36 9.46 -17.47
CA PRO A 464 18.89 8.35 -16.68
C PRO A 464 20.39 8.50 -16.38
N SER A 465 20.86 7.96 -15.24
CA SER A 465 22.30 7.90 -14.93
C SER A 465 23.06 7.02 -15.92
N GLY A 466 24.31 7.39 -16.23
CA GLY A 466 25.23 6.58 -17.04
C GLY A 466 25.53 5.20 -16.45
N GLN A 467 25.25 4.98 -15.16
CA GLN A 467 25.38 3.67 -14.51
C GLN A 467 24.34 2.65 -15.02
N ARG A 468 23.28 3.09 -15.71
CA ARG A 468 22.22 2.23 -16.26
C ARG A 468 22.60 1.66 -17.63
N LEU A 469 23.71 0.92 -17.68
CA LEU A 469 24.28 0.34 -18.91
C LEU A 469 23.29 -0.54 -19.69
N GLN A 470 22.35 -1.20 -19.00
CA GLN A 470 21.29 -2.03 -19.60
C GLN A 470 20.05 -1.23 -20.05
N SER A 471 20.14 0.10 -20.16
CA SER A 471 19.03 0.98 -20.55
C SER A 471 17.80 0.89 -19.63
N SER A 472 17.99 0.55 -18.34
CA SER A 472 16.88 0.58 -17.36
C SER A 472 16.37 2.01 -17.17
N ASN A 473 15.12 2.14 -16.70
CA ASN A 473 14.50 3.44 -16.47
C ASN A 473 14.37 3.74 -14.97
N TYR A 474 14.39 5.02 -14.63
CA TYR A 474 14.08 5.53 -13.30
C TYR A 474 12.58 5.81 -13.18
N ASP A 475 12.06 5.93 -11.96
CA ASP A 475 10.64 6.25 -11.75
C ASP A 475 10.34 7.68 -12.25
N PRO A 476 9.55 7.83 -13.33
CA PRO A 476 9.23 9.15 -13.85
C PRO A 476 8.23 9.92 -12.98
N GLN A 477 7.44 9.23 -12.14
CA GLN A 477 6.40 9.86 -11.34
C GLN A 477 6.97 10.82 -10.31
N GLY A 478 8.08 10.47 -9.65
CA GLY A 478 8.79 11.38 -8.75
C GLY A 478 9.19 12.70 -9.43
N MET A 479 9.65 12.63 -10.69
CA MET A 479 10.03 13.81 -11.46
C MET A 479 8.83 14.67 -11.85
N TRP A 480 7.73 14.05 -12.27
CA TRP A 480 6.48 14.76 -12.58
C TRP A 480 5.88 15.45 -11.34
N ASN A 481 6.02 14.86 -10.15
CA ASN A 481 5.60 15.50 -8.90
C ASN A 481 6.34 16.82 -8.65
N GLY A 482 7.60 16.94 -9.10
CA GLY A 482 8.37 18.19 -9.08
C GLY A 482 7.99 19.20 -10.18
N GLY A 483 7.02 18.87 -11.04
CA GLY A 483 6.58 19.70 -12.16
C GLY A 483 7.47 19.66 -13.39
N CYS A 484 8.47 18.77 -13.41
CA CYS A 484 9.43 18.63 -14.51
C CYS A 484 8.74 18.18 -15.81
N GLN A 485 9.01 18.89 -16.90
CA GLN A 485 8.29 18.71 -18.16
C GLN A 485 8.91 17.62 -19.02
N MET A 486 10.24 17.58 -19.09
CA MET A 486 10.98 16.75 -20.05
C MET A 486 11.66 15.57 -19.35
N VAL A 487 10.85 14.62 -18.87
CA VAL A 487 11.32 13.42 -18.16
C VAL A 487 11.67 12.35 -19.20
N ALA A 488 12.93 12.29 -19.61
CA ALA A 488 13.39 11.43 -20.70
C ALA A 488 13.64 9.99 -20.23
N LEU A 489 13.08 9.02 -20.97
CA LEU A 489 13.19 7.58 -20.70
C LEU A 489 13.75 6.82 -21.91
N ASN A 490 14.35 5.67 -21.64
CA ASN A 490 14.78 4.70 -22.65
C ASN A 490 13.56 3.95 -23.20
N PHE A 491 13.05 4.36 -24.37
CA PHE A 491 11.80 3.84 -24.97
C PHE A 491 11.91 2.38 -25.43
N GLN A 492 13.13 1.90 -25.68
CA GLN A 492 13.40 0.52 -26.08
C GLN A 492 13.25 -0.48 -24.93
N THR A 493 13.18 -0.01 -23.68
CA THR A 493 13.14 -0.88 -22.49
C THR A 493 11.71 -0.98 -21.96
N PRO A 494 10.99 -2.10 -22.22
CA PRO A 494 9.67 -2.32 -21.66
C PRO A 494 9.72 -2.48 -20.14
N GLY A 495 8.61 -2.21 -19.47
CA GLY A 495 8.47 -2.36 -18.02
C GLY A 495 7.67 -1.23 -17.39
N GLU A 496 7.59 -1.25 -16.06
CA GLU A 496 6.78 -0.34 -15.26
C GLU A 496 6.96 1.13 -15.61
N GLN A 497 8.20 1.60 -15.71
CA GLN A 497 8.46 3.01 -15.97
C GLN A 497 7.92 3.46 -17.35
N MET A 498 8.00 2.58 -18.36
CA MET A 498 7.42 2.85 -19.68
C MET A 498 5.89 2.67 -19.69
N ASP A 499 5.33 1.78 -18.85
CA ASP A 499 3.89 1.68 -18.63
C ASP A 499 3.34 2.99 -18.05
N LEU A 500 4.01 3.56 -17.04
CA LEU A 500 3.68 4.86 -16.43
C LEU A 500 3.76 6.00 -17.46
N ASN A 501 4.81 6.02 -18.29
CA ASN A 501 4.93 7.01 -19.37
C ASN A 501 3.78 6.92 -20.37
N ARG A 502 3.52 5.73 -20.90
CA ARG A 502 2.42 5.53 -21.86
C ARG A 502 1.07 5.83 -21.24
N GLY A 503 0.86 5.48 -19.97
CA GLY A 503 -0.35 5.85 -19.22
C GLY A 503 -0.49 7.36 -19.04
N ARG A 504 0.57 8.07 -18.63
CA ARG A 504 0.57 9.52 -18.45
C ARG A 504 0.22 10.26 -19.74
N PHE A 505 0.74 9.80 -20.89
CA PHE A 505 0.51 10.40 -22.21
C PHE A 505 -0.60 9.72 -23.03
N LEU A 506 -1.35 8.80 -22.43
CA LEU A 506 -2.56 8.21 -23.01
C LEU A 506 -3.66 9.25 -23.28
N PRO A 507 -4.00 10.19 -22.35
CA PRO A 507 -5.03 11.19 -22.59
C PRO A 507 -4.60 12.29 -23.54
N ASN A 508 -5.54 13.20 -23.81
CA ASN A 508 -5.34 14.37 -24.64
C ASN A 508 -4.96 14.00 -26.09
N GLY A 509 -5.59 12.94 -26.61
CA GLY A 509 -5.38 12.46 -27.97
C GLY A 509 -4.00 11.88 -28.27
N ARG A 510 -3.30 11.39 -27.24
CA ARG A 510 -1.91 10.88 -27.35
C ARG A 510 -0.98 11.85 -28.06
N CYS A 511 -1.25 13.14 -27.90
CA CYS A 511 -0.54 14.18 -28.64
C CYS A 511 0.87 14.45 -28.09
N GLY A 512 1.25 13.80 -26.98
CA GLY A 512 2.55 13.91 -26.33
C GLY A 512 2.70 15.08 -25.38
N TYR A 513 1.62 15.86 -25.20
CA TYR A 513 1.53 16.97 -24.26
C TYR A 513 0.35 16.76 -23.31
N VAL A 514 0.61 16.88 -22.01
CA VAL A 514 -0.42 16.78 -20.97
C VAL A 514 -0.27 17.97 -20.04
N LEU A 515 -1.33 18.77 -19.92
CA LEU A 515 -1.34 19.94 -19.07
C LEU A 515 -1.15 19.52 -17.60
N LYS A 516 -0.22 20.18 -16.91
CA LYS A 516 0.01 19.97 -15.48
C LYS A 516 -1.20 20.49 -14.67
N PRO A 517 -1.44 19.94 -13.47
CA PRO A 517 -2.43 20.51 -12.55
C PRO A 517 -2.13 21.97 -12.24
N ASP A 518 -3.16 22.79 -12.04
CA ASP A 518 -3.03 24.25 -11.91
C ASP A 518 -2.02 24.67 -10.82
N PHE A 519 -1.95 23.92 -9.72
CA PHE A 519 -1.01 24.21 -8.63
C PHE A 519 0.46 23.96 -8.98
N LEU A 520 0.78 23.27 -10.09
CA LEU A 520 2.13 23.14 -10.65
C LEU A 520 2.43 24.15 -11.77
N CYS A 521 1.46 25.01 -12.09
CA CYS A 521 1.58 26.09 -13.07
C CYS A 521 1.65 27.48 -12.42
N GLN A 522 1.29 27.60 -11.14
CA GLN A 522 1.25 28.88 -10.43
C GLN A 522 2.64 29.31 -9.93
N PRO A 523 3.16 30.50 -10.31
CA PRO A 523 4.50 30.97 -9.91
C PRO A 523 4.71 31.09 -8.40
N ASN A 524 3.63 31.34 -7.65
CA ASN A 524 3.61 31.47 -6.20
C ASN A 524 3.21 30.17 -5.47
N SER A 525 3.16 29.04 -6.18
CA SER A 525 2.77 27.75 -5.59
C SER A 525 3.65 27.41 -4.38
N ASN A 526 2.99 26.93 -3.32
CA ASN A 526 3.63 26.42 -2.11
C ASN A 526 3.62 24.89 -2.04
N PHE A 527 3.21 24.23 -3.13
CA PHE A 527 3.18 22.78 -3.23
C PHE A 527 4.57 22.18 -3.00
N ASN A 528 4.64 21.15 -2.15
CA ASN A 528 5.85 20.37 -1.91
C ASN A 528 5.54 18.89 -2.13
N PRO A 529 6.19 18.22 -3.09
CA PRO A 529 5.95 16.81 -3.38
C PRO A 529 6.26 15.86 -2.20
N GLU A 530 7.18 16.22 -1.30
CA GLU A 530 7.56 15.40 -0.13
C GLU A 530 6.70 15.67 1.11
N ASN A 531 6.04 16.82 1.17
CA ASN A 531 5.20 17.22 2.30
C ASN A 531 3.92 17.88 1.79
N THR A 532 2.96 17.05 1.41
CA THR A 532 1.70 17.44 0.75
C THR A 532 0.60 17.87 1.75
N GLY A 533 0.90 17.93 3.05
CA GLY A 533 -0.08 18.17 4.12
C GLY A 533 -0.87 19.47 3.93
N GLY A 534 -2.14 19.34 3.48
CA GLY A 534 -3.10 20.44 3.32
C GLY A 534 -2.74 21.50 2.27
N GLY A 535 -1.70 21.27 1.45
CA GLY A 535 -1.22 22.23 0.45
C GLY A 535 -2.07 22.30 -0.82
N PRO A 536 -1.68 23.14 -1.81
CA PRO A 536 -2.35 23.19 -3.12
C PRO A 536 -2.48 21.80 -3.75
N GLY A 537 -3.66 21.45 -4.29
CA GLY A 537 -3.91 20.13 -4.87
C GLY A 537 -4.29 19.03 -3.87
N HIS A 538 -4.32 19.31 -2.57
CA HIS A 538 -4.77 18.37 -1.55
C HIS A 538 -6.30 18.19 -1.59
N ILE A 539 -6.75 17.14 -2.28
CA ILE A 539 -8.16 16.79 -2.45
C ILE A 539 -8.35 15.33 -2.02
N PRO A 540 -8.47 15.05 -0.69
CA PRO A 540 -8.65 13.70 -0.19
C PRO A 540 -9.80 12.98 -0.87
N THR A 541 -9.47 11.88 -1.54
CA THR A 541 -10.37 11.12 -2.40
C THR A 541 -10.23 9.64 -2.13
N GLN A 542 -11.35 8.99 -1.82
CA GLN A 542 -11.37 7.54 -1.66
C GLN A 542 -11.65 6.86 -3.00
N LEU A 543 -10.67 6.09 -3.50
CA LEU A 543 -10.81 5.22 -4.67
C LEU A 543 -11.06 3.79 -4.21
N THR A 544 -12.15 3.19 -4.67
CA THR A 544 -12.50 1.79 -4.41
C THR A 544 -12.65 1.05 -5.73
N ILE A 545 -11.89 -0.04 -5.89
CA ILE A 545 -11.87 -0.85 -7.09
C ILE A 545 -12.27 -2.28 -6.71
N ARG A 546 -13.38 -2.76 -7.23
CA ARG A 546 -13.77 -4.17 -7.13
C ARG A 546 -13.32 -4.89 -8.39
N VAL A 547 -12.33 -5.77 -8.26
CA VAL A 547 -11.87 -6.67 -9.32
C VAL A 547 -12.82 -7.86 -9.37
N ILE A 548 -13.63 -7.94 -10.44
CA ILE A 548 -14.72 -8.94 -10.55
C ILE A 548 -14.20 -10.19 -11.25
N SER A 549 -13.71 -10.06 -12.49
CA SER A 549 -13.29 -11.19 -13.33
C SER A 549 -12.28 -10.77 -14.39
N ALA A 550 -11.67 -11.74 -15.08
CA ALA A 550 -10.92 -11.53 -16.31
C ALA A 550 -11.40 -12.49 -17.40
N GLN A 551 -11.06 -12.18 -18.65
CA GLN A 551 -11.39 -13.01 -19.81
C GLN A 551 -10.14 -13.24 -20.64
N GLN A 552 -9.98 -14.47 -21.10
CA GLN A 552 -9.02 -14.89 -22.13
C GLN A 552 -7.58 -14.42 -21.90
N LEU A 553 -7.10 -14.55 -20.66
CA LEU A 553 -5.71 -14.31 -20.32
C LEU A 553 -4.82 -15.31 -21.09
N PRO A 554 -3.78 -14.84 -21.78
CA PRO A 554 -2.95 -15.69 -22.63
C PRO A 554 -2.11 -16.66 -21.80
N LYS A 555 -1.77 -17.81 -22.38
CA LYS A 555 -0.74 -18.69 -21.82
C LYS A 555 0.63 -18.03 -21.99
N ILE A 556 1.41 -17.96 -20.91
CA ILE A 556 2.78 -17.41 -20.96
C ILE A 556 3.78 -18.46 -21.44
N ASN A 557 3.76 -19.66 -20.84
CA ASN A 557 4.66 -20.75 -21.22
C ASN A 557 4.04 -21.60 -22.34
N THR A 558 4.32 -21.24 -23.59
CA THR A 558 3.81 -21.96 -24.77
C THR A 558 4.50 -23.30 -25.02
N ASP A 559 5.71 -23.50 -24.50
CA ASP A 559 6.47 -24.76 -24.61
C ASP A 559 5.84 -25.88 -23.78
N LYS A 560 5.18 -25.53 -22.67
CA LYS A 560 4.44 -26.46 -21.82
C LYS A 560 2.98 -26.52 -22.26
N ARG A 561 2.65 -27.50 -23.12
CA ARG A 561 1.29 -27.71 -23.68
C ARG A 561 0.14 -27.73 -22.65
N ASN A 562 0.43 -28.18 -21.42
CA ASN A 562 -0.53 -28.27 -20.31
C ASN A 562 -0.47 -27.10 -19.31
N SER A 563 0.34 -26.06 -19.57
CA SER A 563 0.41 -24.89 -18.69
C SER A 563 -0.89 -24.10 -18.78
N ILE A 564 -1.46 -23.80 -17.61
CA ILE A 564 -2.62 -22.92 -17.46
C ILE A 564 -2.21 -21.85 -16.45
N VAL A 565 -2.55 -20.60 -16.76
CA VAL A 565 -2.24 -19.45 -15.89
C VAL A 565 -3.00 -19.57 -14.57
N ASP A 566 -2.31 -19.23 -13.49
CA ASP A 566 -2.82 -19.07 -12.13
C ASP A 566 -2.95 -17.56 -11.81
N PRO A 567 -3.93 -16.84 -12.39
CA PRO A 567 -3.88 -15.39 -12.40
C PRO A 567 -4.14 -14.75 -11.02
N GLN A 568 -3.42 -13.67 -10.77
CA GLN A 568 -3.71 -12.68 -9.72
C GLN A 568 -3.61 -11.27 -10.30
N VAL A 569 -4.36 -10.33 -9.73
CA VAL A 569 -4.41 -8.94 -10.20
C VAL A 569 -3.90 -7.99 -9.13
N TRP A 570 -2.90 -7.18 -9.47
CA TRP A 570 -2.47 -6.02 -8.70
C TRP A 570 -3.16 -4.75 -9.19
N VAL A 571 -3.48 -3.88 -8.24
CA VAL A 571 -3.87 -2.50 -8.47
C VAL A 571 -2.88 -1.62 -7.71
N GLU A 572 -2.16 -0.79 -8.45
CA GLU A 572 -1.09 0.07 -7.97
C GLU A 572 -1.46 1.54 -8.19
N ILE A 573 -1.14 2.38 -7.22
CA ILE A 573 -1.27 3.82 -7.26
C ILE A 573 0.14 4.40 -7.27
N HIS A 574 0.43 5.22 -8.28
CA HIS A 574 1.69 5.93 -8.44
C HIS A 574 1.41 7.43 -8.47
N GLY A 575 1.87 8.18 -7.47
CA GLY A 575 1.59 9.60 -7.32
C GLY A 575 2.64 10.27 -6.44
N VAL A 576 2.21 11.16 -5.55
CA VAL A 576 3.06 11.68 -4.47
C VAL A 576 3.36 10.58 -3.45
N SER A 577 4.43 10.72 -2.68
CA SER A 577 4.93 9.67 -1.77
C SER A 577 3.88 9.14 -0.79
N ILE A 578 2.92 9.97 -0.36
CA ILE A 578 1.80 9.57 0.52
C ILE A 578 0.68 8.81 -0.18
N ASP A 579 0.54 8.95 -1.50
CA ASP A 579 -0.50 8.30 -2.30
C ASP A 579 -0.02 6.96 -2.88
N ASN A 580 1.29 6.75 -2.93
CA ASN A 580 1.90 5.52 -3.41
C ASN A 580 1.41 4.32 -2.58
N GLY A 581 0.83 3.34 -3.25
CA GLY A 581 0.28 2.16 -2.60
C GLY A 581 -0.13 1.09 -3.60
N HIS A 582 -0.22 -0.15 -3.14
CA HIS A 582 -0.65 -1.25 -3.98
C HIS A 582 -1.47 -2.26 -3.18
N ALA A 583 -2.39 -2.94 -3.85
CA ALA A 583 -3.13 -4.05 -3.29
C ALA A 583 -3.38 -5.11 -4.38
N LYS A 584 -3.58 -6.35 -3.97
CA LYS A 584 -3.81 -7.46 -4.91
C LYS A 584 -4.97 -8.35 -4.54
N THR A 585 -5.48 -9.05 -5.53
CA THR A 585 -6.42 -10.15 -5.35
C THR A 585 -5.71 -11.41 -4.84
N HIS A 586 -6.49 -12.37 -4.36
CA HIS A 586 -6.01 -13.75 -4.24
C HIS A 586 -5.80 -14.35 -5.65
N ARG A 587 -5.04 -15.45 -5.76
CA ARG A 587 -4.88 -16.15 -7.05
C ARG A 587 -6.04 -17.09 -7.36
N ILE A 588 -6.31 -17.32 -8.64
CA ILE A 588 -7.21 -18.39 -9.11
C ILE A 588 -6.34 -19.45 -9.76
N ASN A 589 -6.46 -20.71 -9.33
CA ASN A 589 -5.62 -21.77 -9.89
C ASN A 589 -6.23 -22.32 -11.19
N ASN A 590 -5.39 -22.53 -12.19
CA ASN A 590 -5.63 -23.16 -13.47
C ASN A 590 -6.83 -22.58 -14.23
N ASN A 591 -6.95 -21.24 -14.26
CA ASN A 591 -8.00 -20.58 -15.02
C ASN A 591 -7.55 -19.22 -15.57
N GLY A 592 -6.98 -19.23 -16.78
CA GLY A 592 -6.78 -18.01 -17.57
C GLY A 592 -7.98 -17.62 -18.43
N PHE A 593 -8.95 -18.52 -18.65
CA PHE A 593 -10.01 -18.30 -19.63
C PHE A 593 -11.11 -17.36 -19.12
N ASN A 594 -11.56 -17.56 -17.88
CA ASN A 594 -12.60 -16.72 -17.25
C ASN A 594 -12.51 -16.69 -15.71
N PRO A 595 -11.36 -16.34 -15.12
CA PRO A 595 -11.20 -16.28 -13.67
C PRO A 595 -12.12 -15.22 -13.04
N ARG A 596 -12.57 -15.48 -11.80
CA ARG A 596 -13.45 -14.59 -11.04
C ARG A 596 -12.96 -14.46 -9.60
N TRP A 597 -12.79 -13.23 -9.14
CA TRP A 597 -12.26 -12.89 -7.81
C TRP A 597 -13.28 -12.26 -6.89
N ASP A 598 -14.15 -11.36 -7.39
CA ASP A 598 -15.04 -10.52 -6.58
C ASP A 598 -14.34 -9.84 -5.38
N CYS A 599 -13.11 -9.36 -5.59
CA CYS A 599 -12.27 -8.78 -4.55
C CYS A 599 -12.34 -7.25 -4.57
N THR A 600 -12.56 -6.61 -3.43
CA THR A 600 -12.62 -5.14 -3.31
C THR A 600 -11.35 -4.60 -2.68
N LEU A 601 -10.71 -3.67 -3.38
CA LEU A 601 -9.48 -2.97 -3.00
C LEU A 601 -9.80 -1.49 -2.79
N SER A 602 -9.18 -0.83 -1.82
CA SER A 602 -9.48 0.56 -1.45
C SER A 602 -8.22 1.36 -1.19
N PHE A 603 -8.16 2.57 -1.73
CA PHE A 603 -7.02 3.48 -1.68
C PHE A 603 -7.49 4.88 -1.23
N GLN A 604 -6.65 5.56 -0.44
CA GLN A 604 -6.88 6.95 -0.02
C GLN A 604 -5.87 7.84 -0.74
N LEU A 605 -6.36 8.65 -1.67
CA LEU A 605 -5.55 9.58 -2.45
C LEU A 605 -5.63 10.97 -1.80
N GLN A 606 -4.49 11.61 -1.55
CA GLN A 606 -4.37 12.96 -1.03
C GLN A 606 -4.25 13.98 -2.16
N VAL A 607 -3.56 13.64 -3.26
CA VAL A 607 -3.34 14.50 -4.42
C VAL A 607 -3.73 13.75 -5.71
N PRO A 608 -5.03 13.47 -5.90
CA PRO A 608 -5.53 12.64 -7.00
C PRO A 608 -5.10 13.12 -8.39
N ASP A 609 -4.94 14.43 -8.60
CA ASP A 609 -4.54 15.02 -9.89
C ASP A 609 -3.15 14.56 -10.37
N LEU A 610 -2.28 14.11 -9.45
CA LEU A 610 -0.96 13.58 -9.79
C LEU A 610 -0.93 12.06 -9.90
N ALA A 611 -1.97 11.36 -9.45
CA ALA A 611 -1.98 9.91 -9.38
C ALA A 611 -2.21 9.23 -10.74
N LEU A 612 -1.47 8.15 -10.97
CA LEU A 612 -1.68 7.13 -12.00
C LEU A 612 -2.21 5.87 -11.32
N VAL A 613 -3.14 5.19 -11.96
CA VAL A 613 -3.66 3.89 -11.55
C VAL A 613 -3.15 2.85 -12.55
N ARG A 614 -2.47 1.82 -12.05
CA ARG A 614 -1.91 0.73 -12.83
C ARG A 614 -2.49 -0.61 -12.41
N PHE A 615 -2.97 -1.37 -13.39
CA PHE A 615 -3.51 -2.71 -13.22
C PHE A 615 -2.51 -3.70 -13.81
N VAL A 616 -2.09 -4.70 -13.05
CA VAL A 616 -1.13 -5.72 -13.51
C VAL A 616 -1.70 -7.10 -13.24
N VAL A 617 -1.69 -7.96 -14.26
CA VAL A 617 -2.04 -9.37 -14.16
C VAL A 617 -0.77 -10.18 -14.19
N GLU A 618 -0.60 -11.06 -13.20
CA GLU A 618 0.53 -11.97 -13.10
C GLU A 618 0.06 -13.42 -13.02
N ASP A 619 0.90 -14.33 -13.52
CA ASP A 619 0.78 -15.77 -13.34
C ASP A 619 1.56 -16.19 -12.09
N HIS A 620 0.88 -16.81 -11.13
CA HIS A 620 1.51 -17.20 -9.89
C HIS A 620 2.33 -18.48 -10.06
N ASP A 621 3.64 -18.39 -9.81
CA ASP A 621 4.52 -19.55 -9.72
C ASP A 621 4.90 -19.82 -8.26
N HIS A 622 4.85 -21.10 -7.85
CA HIS A 622 5.26 -21.56 -6.52
C HIS A 622 6.77 -21.70 -6.36
N THR A 623 7.50 -21.81 -7.47
CA THR A 623 8.92 -22.19 -7.51
C THR A 623 9.83 -21.08 -8.01
N SER A 624 9.27 -20.06 -8.67
CA SER A 624 10.00 -18.96 -9.27
C SER A 624 9.28 -17.62 -9.07
N LYS A 625 9.80 -16.55 -9.69
CA LYS A 625 9.13 -15.25 -9.69
C LYS A 625 7.88 -15.34 -10.56
N ASN A 626 6.79 -14.71 -10.14
CA ASN A 626 5.58 -14.62 -10.95
C ASN A 626 5.87 -14.04 -12.34
N ASP A 627 5.24 -14.62 -13.35
CA ASP A 627 5.38 -14.17 -14.73
C ASP A 627 4.36 -13.06 -15.03
N PHE A 628 4.78 -12.06 -15.80
CA PHE A 628 3.91 -10.98 -16.26
C PHE A 628 2.95 -11.50 -17.33
N VAL A 629 1.64 -11.26 -17.16
CA VAL A 629 0.62 -11.59 -18.17
C VAL A 629 0.25 -10.37 -18.99
N GLY A 630 -0.09 -9.26 -18.33
CA GLY A 630 -0.54 -8.03 -18.99
C GLY A 630 -0.77 -6.88 -18.02
N GLN A 631 -0.80 -5.65 -18.53
CA GLN A 631 -1.04 -4.45 -17.72
C GLN A 631 -1.92 -3.42 -18.43
N PHE A 632 -2.47 -2.48 -17.65
CA PHE A 632 -3.01 -1.24 -18.18
C PHE A 632 -2.81 -0.11 -17.18
N THR A 633 -2.39 1.07 -17.65
CA THR A 633 -2.09 2.23 -16.81
C THR A 633 -2.77 3.48 -17.35
N LEU A 634 -3.37 4.28 -16.48
CA LEU A 634 -3.99 5.56 -16.83
C LEU A 634 -3.97 6.57 -15.67
N PRO A 635 -4.07 7.88 -15.94
CA PRO A 635 -4.21 8.87 -14.88
C PRO A 635 -5.56 8.74 -14.17
N PHE A 636 -5.57 9.01 -12.87
CA PHE A 636 -6.78 8.98 -12.05
C PHE A 636 -7.90 9.84 -12.65
N ASN A 637 -7.57 11.05 -13.12
CA ASN A 637 -8.54 11.96 -13.75
C ASN A 637 -9.10 11.46 -15.09
N SER A 638 -8.56 10.38 -15.66
CA SER A 638 -9.09 9.73 -16.87
C SER A 638 -9.78 8.40 -16.58
N LEU A 639 -9.88 7.99 -15.31
CA LEU A 639 -10.55 6.78 -14.85
C LEU A 639 -12.06 7.05 -14.69
N ARG A 640 -12.90 6.24 -15.34
CA ARG A 640 -14.36 6.31 -15.18
C ARG A 640 -14.86 5.46 -14.01
N THR A 641 -15.89 5.94 -13.31
CA THR A 641 -16.64 5.20 -12.29
C THR A 641 -17.57 4.15 -12.91
N GLY A 642 -18.10 3.23 -12.11
CA GLY A 642 -19.02 2.18 -12.56
C GLY A 642 -18.34 0.88 -13.01
N TYR A 643 -19.12 -0.01 -13.62
CA TYR A 643 -18.71 -1.27 -14.22
C TYR A 643 -17.98 -1.04 -15.55
N ARG A 644 -16.69 -1.37 -15.60
CA ARG A 644 -15.81 -1.09 -16.75
C ARG A 644 -15.00 -2.31 -17.13
N HIS A 645 -14.68 -2.40 -18.41
CA HIS A 645 -13.64 -3.30 -18.90
C HIS A 645 -12.32 -2.57 -19.06
N ILE A 646 -11.24 -3.27 -18.72
CA ILE A 646 -9.86 -2.89 -18.98
C ILE A 646 -9.32 -3.79 -20.07
N HIS A 647 -8.94 -3.21 -21.20
CA HIS A 647 -8.28 -3.93 -22.29
C HIS A 647 -6.78 -4.02 -22.00
N LEU A 648 -6.29 -5.23 -21.69
CA LEU A 648 -4.92 -5.43 -21.25
C LEU A 648 -3.91 -5.22 -22.41
N LEU A 649 -2.72 -4.77 -22.03
CA LEU A 649 -1.58 -4.57 -22.90
C LEU A 649 -0.44 -5.52 -22.51
N LYS A 650 0.40 -5.87 -23.49
CA LYS A 650 1.66 -6.58 -23.27
C LYS A 650 2.71 -5.65 -22.66
N ALA A 651 3.84 -6.22 -22.25
CA ALA A 651 4.96 -5.46 -21.69
C ALA A 651 5.53 -4.40 -22.66
N ASP A 652 5.44 -4.64 -23.97
CA ASP A 652 5.84 -3.70 -25.01
C ASP A 652 4.78 -2.61 -25.32
N GLY A 653 3.63 -2.64 -24.64
CA GLY A 653 2.51 -1.69 -24.82
C GLY A 653 1.54 -2.06 -25.94
N SER A 654 1.79 -3.15 -26.68
CA SER A 654 0.86 -3.62 -27.72
C SER A 654 -0.39 -4.28 -27.13
N SER A 655 -1.49 -4.32 -27.89
CA SER A 655 -2.75 -4.88 -27.42
C SER A 655 -2.64 -6.38 -27.12
N LEU A 656 -3.21 -6.80 -25.99
CA LEU A 656 -3.39 -8.20 -25.61
C LEU A 656 -4.81 -8.71 -25.94
N SER A 657 -5.50 -8.05 -26.88
CA SER A 657 -6.85 -8.43 -27.29
C SER A 657 -6.94 -9.93 -27.62
N PRO A 658 -7.96 -10.65 -27.13
CA PRO A 658 -9.17 -10.15 -26.44
C PRO A 658 -9.08 -10.15 -24.89
N ALA A 659 -7.88 -10.18 -24.30
CA ALA A 659 -7.73 -10.27 -22.85
C ALA A 659 -8.23 -9.01 -22.13
N THR A 660 -9.19 -9.17 -21.21
CA THR A 660 -9.80 -8.07 -20.46
C THR A 660 -9.92 -8.34 -18.97
N LEU A 661 -9.90 -7.28 -18.15
CA LEU A 661 -10.40 -7.30 -16.78
C LEU A 661 -11.77 -6.64 -16.71
N PHE A 662 -12.69 -7.19 -15.93
CA PHE A 662 -13.96 -6.57 -15.59
C PHE A 662 -13.93 -6.11 -14.14
N ILE A 663 -14.13 -4.81 -13.92
CA ILE A 663 -14.02 -4.16 -12.63
C ILE A 663 -15.22 -3.24 -12.35
N HIS A 664 -15.41 -2.89 -11.08
CA HIS A 664 -16.32 -1.81 -10.69
C HIS A 664 -15.55 -0.74 -9.91
N VAL A 665 -15.58 0.50 -10.41
CA VAL A 665 -14.85 1.65 -9.86
C VAL A 665 -15.81 2.56 -9.10
N LYS A 666 -15.46 2.92 -7.87
CA LYS A 666 -16.18 3.92 -7.09
C LYS A 666 -15.20 4.97 -6.57
N VAL A 667 -15.56 6.23 -6.77
CA VAL A 667 -14.79 7.40 -6.31
C VAL A 667 -15.69 8.22 -5.40
N ASN A 668 -15.23 8.49 -4.19
CA ASN A 668 -15.90 9.42 -3.27
C ASN A 668 -14.95 10.60 -3.02
N SER A 669 -15.23 11.75 -3.64
CA SER A 669 -14.59 13.02 -3.34
C SER A 669 -15.46 13.82 -2.36
N LEU A 670 -14.84 14.57 -1.44
CA LEU A 670 -15.54 15.55 -0.61
C LEU A 670 -15.75 16.84 -1.46
N PRO A 671 -16.99 17.29 -1.72
CA PRO A 671 -17.24 18.44 -2.61
C PRO A 671 -16.59 19.75 -2.13
N ALA A 672 -16.17 20.59 -3.09
CA ALA A 672 -15.50 21.88 -2.86
C ALA A 672 -16.29 22.86 -1.97
N ASP A 673 -17.62 22.82 -2.01
CA ASP A 673 -18.48 23.68 -1.18
C ASP A 673 -18.44 23.28 0.30
N LYS A 674 -18.26 21.98 0.57
CA LYS A 674 -17.95 21.51 1.93
C LYS A 674 -16.51 21.84 2.31
N LEU A 675 -15.59 21.97 1.35
CA LEU A 675 -14.20 22.40 1.62
C LEU A 675 -14.12 23.85 2.10
N GLN A 676 -15.01 24.77 1.72
CA GLN A 676 -15.02 26.15 2.25
C GLN A 676 -15.59 26.24 3.68
N GLU A 677 -16.65 25.48 3.98
CA GLU A 677 -17.13 25.29 5.35
C GLU A 677 -16.09 24.56 6.20
N ILE A 678 -15.37 23.60 5.59
CA ILE A 678 -14.24 22.92 6.18
C ILE A 678 -13.01 23.82 6.22
N GLN A 679 -12.82 24.86 5.40
CA GLN A 679 -11.66 25.78 5.46
C GLN A 679 -11.87 26.76 6.61
N LYS A 680 -13.09 27.30 6.75
CA LYS A 680 -13.53 28.04 7.94
C LYS A 680 -13.51 27.17 9.18
N ALA A 681 -13.81 25.87 9.05
CA ALA A 681 -13.61 24.92 10.12
C ALA A 681 -12.13 24.55 10.31
N ILE A 682 -11.26 24.48 9.31
CA ILE A 682 -9.83 24.07 9.38
C ILE A 682 -9.00 25.19 10.01
N GLU A 683 -9.36 26.46 9.80
CA GLU A 683 -8.82 27.56 10.61
C GLU A 683 -9.27 27.45 12.08
N LEU A 684 -10.43 26.83 12.35
CA LEU A 684 -10.91 26.47 13.70
C LEU A 684 -10.48 25.06 14.19
N PHE A 685 -9.97 24.19 13.32
CA PHE A 685 -9.79 22.73 13.50
C PHE A 685 -8.54 22.20 12.77
N SER A 686 -7.48 23.01 12.65
CA SER A 686 -6.18 22.51 12.20
C SER A 686 -5.85 21.29 13.05
N VAL A 687 -5.80 20.11 12.41
CA VAL A 687 -5.25 18.90 13.01
C VAL A 687 -3.79 19.23 13.19
N GLY A 688 -3.45 19.63 14.41
CA GLY A 688 -2.06 19.63 14.85
C GLY A 688 -1.44 18.26 14.51
N PRO A 689 -0.11 18.20 14.42
CA PRO A 689 0.60 16.95 14.10
C PRO A 689 0.04 15.76 14.89
N GLY A 690 0.07 14.53 14.34
CA GLY A 690 -0.37 13.30 15.06
C GLY A 690 0.25 13.24 16.46
N PRO A 691 -0.39 12.65 17.49
CA PRO A 691 -0.08 12.91 18.91
C PRO A 691 1.42 12.85 19.24
N ALA A 692 1.92 13.82 20.03
CA ALA A 692 3.35 14.05 20.20
C ALA A 692 4.02 12.80 20.77
N LYS A 693 5.11 12.33 20.15
CA LYS A 693 5.88 11.20 20.68
C LYS A 693 7.03 11.68 21.59
N THR A 694 7.38 12.97 21.54
CA THR A 694 8.45 13.59 22.34
C THR A 694 7.99 14.86 23.07
N MET A 695 8.71 15.28 24.13
CA MET A 695 8.44 16.56 24.80
C MET A 695 8.63 17.78 23.87
N GLU A 696 9.57 17.71 22.93
CA GLU A 696 9.86 18.79 21.99
C GLU A 696 8.75 18.98 20.95
N GLU A 697 8.15 17.89 20.48
CA GLU A 697 6.96 17.97 19.65
C GLU A 697 5.76 18.48 20.44
N ALA A 698 5.66 18.09 21.71
CA ALA A 698 4.56 18.48 22.57
C ALA A 698 4.58 19.96 22.93
N SER A 699 5.74 20.55 23.21
CA SER A 699 5.88 21.97 23.54
C SER A 699 5.51 22.91 22.40
N ARG A 700 5.52 22.42 21.15
CA ARG A 700 5.12 23.15 19.94
C ARG A 700 3.62 23.06 19.62
N ARG A 701 2.83 22.40 20.48
CA ARG A 701 1.38 22.13 20.24
C ARG A 701 0.49 22.81 21.29
N SER A 702 -0.73 23.10 20.87
CA SER A 702 -1.82 23.54 21.75
C SER A 702 -2.68 22.35 22.19
N TYR A 703 -3.07 22.28 23.46
CA TYR A 703 -3.84 21.19 24.05
C TYR A 703 -5.17 21.68 24.64
N GLN A 704 -6.04 22.25 23.80
CA GLN A 704 -7.31 22.89 24.21
C GLN A 704 -8.14 22.09 25.23
N PHE A 705 -8.21 20.76 25.11
CA PHE A 705 -8.91 19.93 26.11
C PHE A 705 -8.17 19.93 27.45
N TRP A 706 -6.89 19.51 27.47
CA TRP A 706 -6.07 19.42 28.68
C TRP A 706 -5.81 20.76 29.35
N ASP A 707 -5.83 21.85 28.60
CA ASP A 707 -5.75 23.21 29.12
C ASP A 707 -6.93 23.53 30.05
N THR A 708 -8.10 22.94 29.80
CA THR A 708 -9.30 23.06 30.65
C THR A 708 -9.41 22.01 31.76
N GLN A 709 -8.53 21.01 31.79
CA GLN A 709 -8.56 19.96 32.81
C GLN A 709 -7.62 20.31 33.99
N PRO A 710 -7.91 19.79 35.20
CA PRO A 710 -7.07 19.98 36.39
C PRO A 710 -5.80 19.12 36.29
N VAL A 711 -4.90 19.47 35.38
CA VAL A 711 -3.58 18.86 35.19
C VAL A 711 -2.51 19.94 35.06
N PRO A 712 -1.26 19.70 35.50
CA PRO A 712 -0.17 20.66 35.35
C PRO A 712 0.10 20.98 33.88
N LYS A 713 0.42 22.25 33.59
CA LYS A 713 0.69 22.68 32.20
C LYS A 713 2.17 22.45 31.82
N LEU A 714 2.48 22.33 30.52
CA LEU A 714 3.84 22.02 30.05
C LEU A 714 4.90 23.01 30.55
N GLY A 715 4.59 24.31 30.57
CA GLY A 715 5.47 25.37 31.07
C GLY A 715 5.45 25.58 32.58
N GLU A 716 4.62 24.86 33.32
CA GLU A 716 4.50 25.01 34.77
C GLU A 716 5.65 24.31 35.49
N MET A 717 6.34 25.06 36.35
CA MET A 717 7.35 24.52 37.25
C MET A 717 6.68 24.11 38.56
N VAL A 718 6.41 22.81 38.70
CA VAL A 718 5.77 22.26 39.89
C VAL A 718 6.84 21.85 40.90
N THR A 719 6.91 22.57 42.03
CA THR A 719 7.84 22.31 43.13
C THR A 719 7.18 21.70 44.36
N THR A 720 5.85 21.63 44.39
CA THR A 720 5.04 21.10 45.50
C THR A 720 4.14 19.98 45.01
N HIS A 721 3.65 19.12 45.91
CA HIS A 721 2.65 18.09 45.57
C HIS A 721 1.33 18.30 46.31
N GLY A 722 0.21 18.05 45.62
CA GLY A 722 -1.14 18.21 46.19
C GLY A 722 -2.24 18.31 45.14
N CYS A 723 -3.49 18.45 45.60
CA CYS A 723 -4.65 18.61 44.73
C CYS A 723 -4.59 19.96 43.97
N ILE A 724 -5.05 19.95 42.71
CA ILE A 724 -5.08 21.16 41.87
C ILE A 724 -6.37 21.94 42.09
N GLU A 725 -7.50 21.24 41.99
CA GLU A 725 -8.83 21.74 42.34
C GLU A 725 -9.32 21.03 43.62
N PRO A 726 -10.04 21.75 44.50
CA PRO A 726 -10.72 21.11 45.62
C PRO A 726 -11.82 20.16 45.12
N ASP A 727 -12.18 19.20 45.97
CA ASP A 727 -13.28 18.29 45.73
C ASP A 727 -14.60 19.08 45.55
N LYS A 728 -15.46 18.66 44.62
CA LYS A 728 -16.66 19.43 44.22
C LYS A 728 -17.89 18.89 44.93
N ASP A 729 -18.65 19.77 45.58
CA ASP A 729 -19.89 19.39 46.29
C ASP A 729 -21.08 19.17 45.35
N ASN A 730 -21.17 19.95 44.26
CA ASN A 730 -22.28 19.86 43.28
C ASN A 730 -21.83 19.14 42.01
N ILE A 731 -22.15 17.86 41.92
CA ILE A 731 -21.78 16.99 40.80
C ILE A 731 -22.98 16.84 39.86
N ARG A 732 -22.73 16.85 38.55
CA ARG A 732 -23.77 16.67 37.55
C ARG A 732 -24.33 15.24 37.61
N GLU A 733 -25.61 15.11 37.94
CA GLU A 733 -26.33 13.83 38.00
C GLU A 733 -26.58 13.22 36.61
N GLU A 734 -26.90 14.07 35.62
CA GLU A 734 -27.22 13.62 34.27
C GLU A 734 -25.97 13.34 33.41
N PRO A 735 -25.97 12.30 32.56
CA PRO A 735 -24.88 12.05 31.62
C PRO A 735 -24.58 13.23 30.71
N TYR A 736 -23.34 13.33 30.23
CA TYR A 736 -23.01 14.30 29.17
C TYR A 736 -23.71 13.94 27.86
N SER A 737 -24.15 14.95 27.11
CA SER A 737 -24.81 14.74 25.82
C SER A 737 -23.84 14.15 24.80
N LEU A 738 -24.23 13.03 24.18
CA LEU A 738 -23.55 12.48 23.02
C LEU A 738 -24.04 13.13 21.72
N PRO A 739 -23.24 13.11 20.65
CA PRO A 739 -23.72 13.49 19.32
C PRO A 739 -24.93 12.65 18.88
N GLN A 740 -25.77 13.21 18.00
CA GLN A 740 -26.97 12.52 17.51
C GLN A 740 -26.62 11.17 16.88
N GLY A 741 -27.38 10.12 17.26
CA GLY A 741 -27.18 8.75 16.78
C GLY A 741 -26.25 7.88 17.63
N PHE A 742 -25.81 8.36 18.80
CA PHE A 742 -25.06 7.57 19.77
C PHE A 742 -25.76 7.53 21.13
N THR A 743 -25.53 6.46 21.88
CA THR A 743 -26.02 6.25 23.25
C THR A 743 -24.91 5.79 24.17
N TRP A 744 -25.03 6.16 25.45
CA TRP A 744 -24.19 5.61 26.50
C TRP A 744 -24.58 4.17 26.80
N ASP A 745 -23.58 3.37 27.13
CA ASP A 745 -23.75 2.02 27.66
C ASP A 745 -22.84 1.83 28.88
N ALA A 746 -23.32 1.11 29.87
CA ALA A 746 -22.52 0.64 30.99
C ALA A 746 -22.31 -0.86 30.77
N LEU A 747 -21.12 -1.23 30.28
CA LEU A 747 -20.90 -2.57 29.76
C LEU A 747 -20.92 -3.60 30.89
N ASP A 748 -21.88 -4.52 30.83
CA ASP A 748 -21.86 -5.71 31.68
C ASP A 748 -20.89 -6.75 31.11
N LEU A 749 -19.63 -6.71 31.56
CA LEU A 749 -18.61 -7.69 31.19
C LEU A 749 -18.88 -9.11 31.75
N GLY A 750 -19.94 -9.30 32.54
CA GLY A 750 -20.39 -10.62 33.00
C GLY A 750 -21.14 -11.35 31.89
N ASN A 751 -21.67 -10.60 30.92
CA ASN A 751 -22.24 -11.14 29.71
C ASN A 751 -21.12 -11.49 28.70
N PRO A 752 -20.96 -12.78 28.33
CA PRO A 752 -19.93 -13.20 27.38
C PRO A 752 -20.03 -12.53 26.01
N ALA A 753 -21.24 -12.12 25.59
CA ALA A 753 -21.43 -11.41 24.32
C ALA A 753 -20.84 -9.99 24.38
N VAL A 754 -21.09 -9.26 25.47
CA VAL A 754 -20.57 -7.89 25.68
C VAL A 754 -19.06 -7.92 25.86
N LEU A 755 -18.53 -8.89 26.59
CA LEU A 755 -17.08 -9.09 26.74
C LEU A 755 -16.41 -9.36 25.38
N LYS A 756 -17.04 -10.17 24.52
CA LYS A 756 -16.56 -10.42 23.15
C LYS A 756 -16.63 -9.17 22.27
N GLU A 757 -17.64 -8.33 22.43
CA GLU A 757 -17.73 -7.04 21.73
C GLU A 757 -16.59 -6.10 22.15
N LEU A 758 -16.33 -6.00 23.45
CA LEU A 758 -15.21 -5.19 23.97
C LEU A 758 -13.87 -5.72 23.46
N TYR A 759 -13.65 -7.04 23.52
CA TYR A 759 -12.49 -7.70 22.94
C TYR A 759 -12.30 -7.31 21.47
N THR A 760 -13.37 -7.37 20.67
CA THR A 760 -13.33 -7.04 19.24
C THR A 760 -12.98 -5.56 19.04
N LEU A 761 -13.58 -4.66 19.81
CA LEU A 761 -13.28 -3.23 19.73
C LEU A 761 -11.80 -2.96 20.03
N LEU A 762 -11.28 -3.51 21.13
CA LEU A 762 -9.90 -3.28 21.57
C LEU A 762 -8.89 -3.88 20.59
N ASN A 763 -9.07 -5.14 20.17
CA ASN A 763 -8.19 -5.82 19.23
C ASN A 763 -8.13 -5.08 17.87
N GLU A 764 -9.25 -4.52 17.40
CA GLU A 764 -9.29 -3.80 16.12
C GLU A 764 -8.87 -2.33 16.21
N ASN A 765 -8.98 -1.69 17.39
CA ASN A 765 -8.93 -0.23 17.50
C ASN A 765 -8.08 0.36 18.63
N TYR A 766 -7.47 -0.43 19.52
CA TYR A 766 -6.75 0.14 20.68
C TYR A 766 -5.26 0.36 20.40
N VAL A 767 -4.48 -0.70 20.19
CA VAL A 767 -3.03 -0.61 19.93
C VAL A 767 -2.66 -1.40 18.67
N GLU A 768 -2.02 -0.72 17.73
CA GLU A 768 -1.46 -1.25 16.48
C GLU A 768 -0.11 -0.55 16.26
N ASP A 769 0.91 -1.29 15.84
CA ASP A 769 2.22 -0.75 15.50
C ASP A 769 2.16 0.09 14.22
N ASP A 770 3.13 0.99 14.03
CA ASP A 770 3.15 1.95 12.91
C ASP A 770 3.13 1.26 11.52
N ASP A 771 3.54 -0.02 11.45
CA ASP A 771 3.56 -0.87 10.25
C ASP A 771 2.34 -1.82 10.12
N ASN A 772 1.40 -1.80 11.06
CA ASN A 772 0.23 -2.70 11.17
C ASN A 772 0.56 -4.22 11.14
N MET A 773 1.73 -4.62 11.65
CA MET A 773 2.17 -6.02 11.71
C MET A 773 1.72 -6.75 12.99
N PHE A 774 1.58 -6.03 14.11
CA PHE A 774 1.24 -6.60 15.42
C PHE A 774 0.07 -5.87 16.10
N ARG A 775 -0.87 -6.65 16.65
CA ARG A 775 -1.99 -6.14 17.46
C ARG A 775 -2.03 -6.86 18.81
N PHE A 776 -2.17 -6.12 19.91
CA PHE A 776 -2.32 -6.75 21.22
C PHE A 776 -3.62 -7.55 21.29
N ASP A 777 -3.48 -8.81 21.67
CA ASP A 777 -4.57 -9.78 21.79
C ASP A 777 -4.93 -9.93 23.27
N TYR A 778 -5.68 -8.96 23.80
CA TYR A 778 -6.15 -8.98 25.19
C TYR A 778 -7.22 -10.05 25.36
N SER A 779 -6.88 -11.23 25.88
CA SER A 779 -7.88 -12.29 26.04
C SER A 779 -9.07 -11.85 26.91
N PRO A 780 -10.27 -12.42 26.73
CA PRO A 780 -11.41 -12.13 27.58
C PRO A 780 -11.12 -12.26 29.08
N GLU A 781 -10.34 -13.28 29.46
CA GLU A 781 -9.94 -13.53 30.85
C GLU A 781 -8.96 -12.45 31.36
N PHE A 782 -8.02 -12.02 30.52
CA PHE A 782 -7.13 -10.90 30.83
C PHE A 782 -7.91 -9.59 31.01
N LEU A 783 -8.91 -9.32 30.17
CA LEU A 783 -9.76 -8.14 30.31
C LEU A 783 -10.55 -8.17 31.62
N LEU A 784 -11.06 -9.34 32.04
CA LEU A 784 -11.72 -9.47 33.34
C LEU A 784 -10.74 -9.23 34.49
N TRP A 785 -9.53 -9.79 34.41
CA TRP A 785 -8.48 -9.57 35.40
C TRP A 785 -8.09 -8.09 35.51
N ALA A 786 -7.93 -7.39 34.38
CA ALA A 786 -7.56 -5.97 34.37
C ALA A 786 -8.69 -5.00 34.74
N LEU A 787 -9.95 -5.34 34.44
CA LEU A 787 -11.11 -4.43 34.58
C LEU A 787 -11.95 -4.67 35.83
N ARG A 788 -11.74 -5.78 36.55
CA ARG A 788 -12.52 -6.15 37.74
C ARG A 788 -11.67 -6.45 39.00
N PRO A 789 -10.72 -5.58 39.39
CA PRO A 789 -10.03 -5.74 40.66
C PRO A 789 -10.96 -5.46 41.85
N PRO A 790 -10.64 -5.91 43.08
CA PRO A 790 -11.46 -5.67 44.26
C PRO A 790 -11.93 -4.20 44.40
N GLY A 791 -13.23 -4.00 44.59
CA GLY A 791 -13.82 -2.66 44.71
C GLY A 791 -14.16 -1.95 43.39
N TRP A 792 -14.00 -2.62 42.24
CA TRP A 792 -14.48 -2.09 40.94
C TRP A 792 -16.00 -1.86 40.93
N LEU A 793 -16.46 -0.95 40.09
CA LEU A 793 -17.86 -0.60 39.95
C LEU A 793 -18.35 -0.75 38.50
N PRO A 794 -19.51 -1.37 38.23
CA PRO A 794 -20.02 -1.58 36.87
C PRO A 794 -20.19 -0.29 36.05
N GLN A 795 -20.61 0.79 36.68
CA GLN A 795 -20.77 2.08 36.01
C GLN A 795 -19.46 2.67 35.48
N TRP A 796 -18.30 2.19 35.95
CA TRP A 796 -17.00 2.63 35.45
C TRP A 796 -16.61 1.99 34.13
N HIS A 797 -17.33 0.98 33.63
CA HIS A 797 -17.13 0.41 32.29
C HIS A 797 -17.98 1.18 31.27
N CYS A 798 -17.51 2.37 30.90
CA CYS A 798 -18.27 3.32 30.08
C CYS A 798 -18.06 3.07 28.59
N GLY A 799 -19.12 2.71 27.87
CA GLY A 799 -19.11 2.51 26.43
C GLY A 799 -20.03 3.46 25.67
N VAL A 800 -19.78 3.57 24.37
CA VAL A 800 -20.60 4.32 23.42
C VAL A 800 -21.06 3.38 22.32
N ARG A 801 -22.38 3.33 22.10
CA ARG A 801 -23.01 2.55 21.04
C ARG A 801 -23.62 3.44 19.97
N VAL A 802 -23.75 2.91 18.77
CA VAL A 802 -24.47 3.55 17.66
C VAL A 802 -25.95 3.14 17.74
N ASN A 803 -26.87 4.10 17.72
CA ASN A 803 -28.31 3.85 17.92
C ASN A 803 -28.90 2.89 16.87
N SER A 804 -28.47 3.03 15.61
CA SER A 804 -29.06 2.31 14.48
C SER A 804 -28.77 0.80 14.46
N ASN A 805 -27.65 0.37 15.03
CA ASN A 805 -27.23 -1.04 14.98
C ASN A 805 -26.67 -1.57 16.31
N GLN A 806 -26.71 -0.77 17.38
CA GLN A 806 -26.21 -1.10 18.71
C GLN A 806 -24.72 -1.49 18.76
N LYS A 807 -23.93 -1.19 17.73
CA LYS A 807 -22.51 -1.53 17.69
C LYS A 807 -21.71 -0.68 18.69
N LEU A 808 -20.86 -1.33 19.49
CA LEU A 808 -19.91 -0.68 20.39
C LEU A 808 -18.79 0.01 19.58
N VAL A 809 -18.57 1.30 19.82
CA VAL A 809 -17.63 2.14 19.04
C VAL A 809 -16.71 3.02 19.89
N GLY A 810 -16.91 3.04 21.20
CA GLY A 810 -16.01 3.69 22.15
C GLY A 810 -16.10 3.02 23.52
N PHE A 811 -14.99 3.03 24.25
CA PHE A 811 -14.88 2.47 25.59
C PHE A 811 -13.84 3.23 26.40
N ILE A 812 -14.09 3.40 27.70
CA ILE A 812 -13.14 3.85 28.71
C ILE A 812 -13.49 3.17 30.03
N SER A 813 -12.48 2.82 30.81
CA SER A 813 -12.67 2.18 32.11
C SER A 813 -11.93 2.88 33.23
N ALA A 814 -12.44 2.73 34.45
CA ALA A 814 -11.75 3.10 35.67
C ALA A 814 -11.76 1.92 36.66
N ILE A 815 -10.68 1.77 37.42
CA ILE A 815 -10.55 0.81 38.52
C ILE A 815 -10.10 1.54 39.79
N PRO A 816 -10.46 1.06 41.00
CA PRO A 816 -10.03 1.71 42.23
C PRO A 816 -8.51 1.55 42.41
N ALA A 817 -7.86 2.58 42.92
CA ALA A 817 -6.44 2.54 43.29
C ALA A 817 -6.16 3.46 44.46
N THR A 818 -5.34 3.02 45.42
CA THR A 818 -4.75 3.91 46.42
C THR A 818 -3.31 4.18 46.02
N ILE A 819 -2.96 5.44 45.79
CA ILE A 819 -1.62 5.81 45.34
C ILE A 819 -0.96 6.66 46.42
N ARG A 820 0.25 6.27 46.81
CA ARG A 820 1.13 7.09 47.65
C ARG A 820 1.97 8.00 46.76
N ILE A 821 1.92 9.28 47.06
CA ILE A 821 2.62 10.34 46.34
C ILE A 821 3.43 11.11 47.38
N TYR A 822 4.74 10.86 47.40
CA TYR A 822 5.66 11.21 48.47
C TYR A 822 5.18 10.66 49.82
N ASP A 823 4.70 11.54 50.69
CA ASP A 823 4.21 11.30 52.05
C ASP A 823 2.67 11.24 52.14
N ILE A 824 1.94 11.47 51.04
CA ILE A 824 0.48 11.47 51.04
C ILE A 824 -0.06 10.20 50.36
N GLU A 825 -0.91 9.46 51.08
CA GLU A 825 -1.73 8.40 50.50
C GLU A 825 -3.08 8.97 50.04
N LYS A 826 -3.42 8.78 48.77
CA LYS A 826 -4.66 9.30 48.19
C LYS A 826 -5.42 8.18 47.48
N LYS A 827 -6.67 8.00 47.88
CA LYS A 827 -7.62 7.15 47.16
C LYS A 827 -8.02 7.84 45.85
N MET A 828 -7.86 7.13 44.75
CA MET A 828 -8.14 7.60 43.39
C MET A 828 -8.61 6.44 42.50
N VAL A 829 -8.71 6.69 41.20
CA VAL A 829 -8.92 5.63 40.21
C VAL A 829 -7.77 5.54 39.22
N GLU A 830 -7.50 4.35 38.72
CA GLU A 830 -6.65 4.15 37.55
C GLU A 830 -7.52 4.07 36.29
N ILE A 831 -7.23 4.90 35.28
CA ILE A 831 -7.96 4.94 34.02
C ILE A 831 -7.28 4.03 33.00
N ASN A 832 -8.04 3.09 32.46
CA ASN A 832 -7.56 2.07 31.53
C ASN A 832 -8.42 1.97 30.26
N PHE A 833 -7.81 1.48 29.18
CA PHE A 833 -8.49 1.11 27.92
C PHE A 833 -9.36 2.20 27.28
N LEU A 834 -8.91 3.47 27.30
CA LEU A 834 -9.55 4.52 26.49
C LEU A 834 -9.37 4.20 25.00
N CYS A 835 -10.41 3.66 24.38
CA CYS A 835 -10.43 3.26 22.98
C CYS A 835 -11.62 3.89 22.27
N VAL A 836 -11.35 4.55 21.15
CA VAL A 836 -12.39 5.02 20.22
C VAL A 836 -12.12 4.41 18.86
N HIS A 837 -13.16 3.86 18.25
CA HIS A 837 -13.12 3.32 16.90
C HIS A 837 -12.44 4.30 15.95
N LYS A 838 -11.47 3.84 15.14
CA LYS A 838 -10.54 4.70 14.38
C LYS A 838 -11.24 5.80 13.57
N LYS A 839 -12.36 5.46 12.92
CA LYS A 839 -13.19 6.38 12.12
C LYS A 839 -13.91 7.50 12.91
N LEU A 840 -13.97 7.40 14.24
CA LEU A 840 -14.66 8.35 15.12
C LEU A 840 -13.71 9.22 15.94
N ARG A 841 -12.40 8.97 15.88
CA ARG A 841 -11.40 9.73 16.66
C ARG A 841 -11.39 11.23 16.34
N SER A 842 -11.69 11.61 15.09
CA SER A 842 -11.83 13.02 14.68
C SER A 842 -13.10 13.72 15.19
N LYS A 843 -14.08 12.99 15.74
CA LYS A 843 -15.37 13.53 16.21
C LYS A 843 -15.38 13.94 17.69
N ARG A 844 -14.22 14.18 18.29
CA ARG A 844 -14.07 14.57 19.72
C ARG A 844 -14.78 13.64 20.72
N VAL A 845 -14.95 12.35 20.38
CA VAL A 845 -15.61 11.37 21.26
C VAL A 845 -14.77 11.06 22.51
N ALA A 846 -13.44 11.06 22.39
CA ALA A 846 -12.53 10.78 23.52
C ALA A 846 -12.64 11.83 24.67
N PRO A 847 -12.62 13.15 24.42
CA PRO A 847 -12.94 14.15 25.45
C PRO A 847 -14.28 13.95 26.15
N VAL A 848 -15.31 13.51 25.42
CA VAL A 848 -16.64 13.28 25.98
C VAL A 848 -16.66 12.02 26.86
N LEU A 849 -15.96 10.95 26.44
CA LEU A 849 -15.72 9.74 27.26
C LEU A 849 -14.96 10.08 28.54
N ILE A 850 -13.90 10.88 28.47
CA ILE A 850 -13.13 11.32 29.65
C ILE A 850 -14.04 12.10 30.60
N ARG A 851 -14.80 13.09 30.10
CA ARG A 851 -15.73 13.86 30.94
C ARG A 851 -16.80 12.98 31.60
N GLU A 852 -17.32 12.00 30.87
CA GLU A 852 -18.34 11.10 31.41
C GLU A 852 -17.77 10.14 32.46
N ILE A 853 -16.58 9.54 32.25
CA ILE A 853 -15.97 8.71 33.30
C ILE A 853 -15.59 9.55 34.51
N THR A 854 -15.06 10.78 34.33
CA THR A 854 -14.79 11.71 35.43
C THR A 854 -16.06 12.00 36.22
N ARG A 855 -17.20 12.25 35.55
CA ARG A 855 -18.49 12.45 36.23
C ARG A 855 -18.89 11.23 37.06
N ARG A 856 -18.83 10.02 36.49
CA ARG A 856 -19.21 8.77 37.17
C ARG A 856 -18.29 8.44 38.34
N VAL A 857 -17.02 8.81 38.28
CA VAL A 857 -16.05 8.65 39.37
C VAL A 857 -16.27 9.70 40.46
N ASN A 858 -16.48 10.97 40.07
CA ASN A 858 -16.80 12.04 41.02
C ASN A 858 -18.07 11.73 41.82
N LEU A 859 -19.12 11.16 41.20
CA LEU A 859 -20.34 10.71 41.90
C LEU A 859 -20.07 9.69 43.01
N GLN A 860 -18.90 9.05 43.04
CA GLN A 860 -18.47 8.15 44.12
C GLN A 860 -17.57 8.84 45.15
N GLY A 861 -17.46 10.17 45.11
CA GLY A 861 -16.63 10.98 46.01
C GLY A 861 -15.13 10.90 45.72
N ILE A 862 -14.73 10.48 44.52
CA ILE A 862 -13.32 10.37 44.10
C ILE A 862 -13.05 11.39 43.01
N PHE A 863 -12.03 12.24 43.17
CA PHE A 863 -11.77 13.36 42.24
C PHE A 863 -10.39 13.32 41.58
N GLN A 864 -9.58 12.33 41.92
CA GLN A 864 -8.22 12.15 41.43
C GLN A 864 -8.14 10.87 40.62
N ALA A 865 -7.19 10.81 39.67
CA ALA A 865 -6.93 9.60 38.91
C ALA A 865 -5.45 9.49 38.51
N VAL A 866 -5.00 8.27 38.24
CA VAL A 866 -3.72 7.96 37.61
C VAL A 866 -3.97 7.29 36.26
N TYR A 867 -3.12 7.57 35.27
CA TYR A 867 -3.22 6.93 33.96
C TYR A 867 -1.89 6.95 33.23
N THR A 868 -1.76 6.09 32.22
CA THR A 868 -0.59 6.03 31.35
C THR A 868 -0.98 6.29 29.89
N ALA A 869 -0.02 6.80 29.10
CA ALA A 869 -0.20 6.95 27.67
C ALA A 869 1.10 6.68 26.91
N GLY A 870 1.00 6.07 25.73
CA GLY A 870 2.11 5.92 24.78
C GLY A 870 2.42 7.19 23.99
N VAL A 871 1.66 8.27 24.24
CA VAL A 871 1.83 9.59 23.63
C VAL A 871 2.03 10.64 24.70
N VAL A 872 2.64 11.75 24.33
CA VAL A 872 2.90 12.88 25.23
C VAL A 872 1.68 13.79 25.32
N LEU A 873 1.17 13.91 26.54
CA LEU A 873 0.18 14.88 27.01
C LEU A 873 0.81 15.85 28.04
N PRO A 874 0.26 17.06 28.23
CA PRO A 874 0.66 17.98 29.30
C PRO A 874 0.22 17.49 30.70
N LYS A 875 1.08 17.41 31.72
CA LYS A 875 2.54 17.22 31.74
C LYS A 875 2.79 15.90 32.48
N PRO A 876 3.59 14.96 31.94
CA PRO A 876 3.82 13.68 32.60
C PRO A 876 4.60 13.86 33.89
N VAL A 877 4.30 13.01 34.87
CA VAL A 877 5.05 12.96 36.14
C VAL A 877 6.31 12.11 36.02
N GLY A 878 6.33 11.15 35.10
CA GLY A 878 7.48 10.31 34.80
C GLY A 878 7.36 9.67 33.42
N THR A 879 8.51 9.32 32.84
CA THR A 879 8.61 8.71 31.50
C THR A 879 9.50 7.49 31.58
N CYS A 880 8.98 6.33 31.21
CA CYS A 880 9.75 5.08 31.14
C CYS A 880 9.80 4.56 29.71
N ARG A 881 10.81 3.76 29.38
CA ARG A 881 11.02 3.15 28.08
C ARG A 881 10.90 1.63 28.16
N TYR A 882 10.28 1.04 27.15
CA TYR A 882 10.22 -0.42 27.01
C TYR A 882 11.55 -0.99 26.51
N TRP A 883 11.88 -2.16 27.03
CA TRP A 883 13.02 -2.97 26.65
C TRP A 883 12.57 -4.40 26.36
N HIS A 884 13.20 -5.03 25.37
CA HIS A 884 12.80 -6.34 24.87
C HIS A 884 13.94 -7.35 24.95
N ARG A 885 13.67 -8.54 25.48
CA ARG A 885 14.61 -9.65 25.56
C ARG A 885 14.13 -10.84 24.73
N SER A 886 14.87 -11.19 23.67
CA SER A 886 14.51 -12.28 22.76
C SER A 886 14.66 -13.67 23.41
N LEU A 887 13.54 -14.34 23.71
CA LEU A 887 13.54 -15.73 24.20
C LEU A 887 13.52 -16.74 23.05
N ASN A 888 12.88 -16.37 21.93
CA ASN A 888 12.84 -17.12 20.68
C ASN A 888 13.35 -16.26 19.50
N PRO A 889 14.67 -16.02 19.38
CA PRO A 889 15.22 -15.11 18.37
C PRO A 889 14.86 -15.49 16.94
N ARG A 890 14.75 -16.80 16.64
CA ARG A 890 14.39 -17.29 15.31
C ARG A 890 13.00 -16.81 14.90
N LYS A 891 12.00 -17.08 15.74
CA LYS A 891 10.62 -16.65 15.46
C LYS A 891 10.54 -15.13 15.36
N LEU A 892 11.17 -14.39 16.29
CA LEU A 892 11.15 -12.93 16.29
C LEU A 892 11.74 -12.31 15.02
N ILE A 893 12.79 -12.92 14.44
CA ILE A 893 13.37 -12.46 13.18
C ILE A 893 12.49 -12.85 11.99
N GLU A 894 11.96 -14.07 11.95
CA GLU A 894 11.06 -14.53 10.88
C GLU A 894 9.81 -13.63 10.76
N VAL A 895 9.25 -13.21 11.90
CA VAL A 895 8.06 -12.34 11.94
C VAL A 895 8.41 -10.85 11.91
N LYS A 896 9.68 -10.49 11.69
CA LYS A 896 10.19 -9.11 11.61
C LYS A 896 10.00 -8.27 12.89
N PHE A 897 9.78 -8.89 14.06
CA PHE A 897 9.82 -8.20 15.35
C PHE A 897 11.26 -7.78 15.72
N SER A 898 12.28 -8.45 15.18
CA SER A 898 13.68 -8.09 15.35
C SER A 898 14.46 -8.30 14.05
N HIS A 899 15.59 -7.62 13.89
CA HIS A 899 16.44 -7.73 12.70
C HIS A 899 17.82 -8.30 13.01
N LEU A 900 18.43 -8.98 12.03
CA LEU A 900 19.84 -9.36 12.08
C LEU A 900 20.69 -8.13 11.74
N SER A 901 21.63 -7.77 12.61
CA SER A 901 22.62 -6.74 12.31
C SER A 901 23.60 -7.21 11.22
N ARG A 902 24.24 -6.28 10.50
CA ARG A 902 25.08 -6.52 9.30
C ARG A 902 26.18 -7.60 9.46
N ASN A 903 26.54 -8.00 10.69
CA ASN A 903 27.58 -8.99 10.99
C ASN A 903 27.10 -10.19 11.84
N MET A 904 25.79 -10.38 12.01
CA MET A 904 25.20 -11.45 12.83
C MET A 904 24.49 -12.51 11.97
N THR A 905 24.78 -13.78 12.24
CA THR A 905 24.05 -14.92 11.65
C THR A 905 22.99 -15.43 12.61
N MET A 906 21.94 -16.09 12.11
CA MET A 906 20.88 -16.69 12.95
C MET A 906 21.44 -17.58 14.06
N GLN A 907 22.43 -18.42 13.74
CA GLN A 907 23.09 -19.30 14.73
C GLN A 907 23.84 -18.51 15.80
N ARG A 908 24.55 -17.43 15.42
CA ARG A 908 25.24 -16.55 16.38
C ARG A 908 24.24 -15.84 17.30
N THR A 909 23.11 -15.37 16.76
CA THR A 909 22.03 -14.73 17.53
C THR A 909 21.38 -15.71 18.52
N MET A 910 21.10 -16.95 18.08
CA MET A 910 20.59 -17.99 18.97
C MET A 910 21.58 -18.34 20.09
N LYS A 911 22.89 -18.39 19.79
CA LYS A 911 23.93 -18.61 20.80
C LYS A 911 24.05 -17.43 21.77
N LEU A 912 23.98 -16.20 21.27
CA LEU A 912 24.06 -14.97 22.07
C LEU A 912 22.96 -14.92 23.14
N TYR A 913 21.73 -15.31 22.77
CA TYR A 913 20.57 -15.23 23.64
C TYR A 913 20.23 -16.54 24.36
N ARG A 914 21.10 -17.56 24.27
CA ARG A 914 20.92 -18.83 24.97
C ARG A 914 20.85 -18.61 26.48
N LEU A 915 19.86 -19.25 27.10
CA LEU A 915 19.64 -19.28 28.55
C LEU A 915 19.94 -20.69 29.09
N PRO A 916 20.29 -20.82 30.38
CA PRO A 916 20.38 -22.11 31.07
C PRO A 916 19.05 -22.89 31.04
N GLU A 917 19.11 -24.18 31.38
CA GLU A 917 17.93 -25.07 31.38
C GLU A 917 17.14 -25.02 32.70
N ALA A 918 17.79 -24.66 33.81
CA ALA A 918 17.18 -24.56 35.13
C ALA A 918 17.52 -23.22 35.80
N PRO A 919 16.61 -22.66 36.62
CA PRO A 919 16.89 -21.50 37.47
C PRO A 919 18.09 -21.73 38.39
N LYS A 920 18.81 -20.64 38.70
CA LYS A 920 19.98 -20.63 39.59
C LYS A 920 19.59 -20.49 41.06
N THR A 921 18.51 -19.76 41.36
CA THR A 921 18.08 -19.47 42.73
C THR A 921 17.41 -20.70 43.35
N GLY A 922 17.93 -21.16 44.50
CA GLY A 922 17.33 -22.24 45.27
C GLY A 922 16.06 -21.78 46.00
N GLY A 923 15.11 -22.70 46.24
CA GLY A 923 13.87 -22.39 46.96
C GLY A 923 12.80 -21.67 46.14
N LEU A 924 12.95 -21.61 44.80
CA LEU A 924 11.93 -21.09 43.90
C LEU A 924 10.68 -21.96 43.89
N LYS A 925 9.54 -21.40 44.28
CA LYS A 925 8.22 -22.05 44.21
C LYS A 925 7.16 -21.13 43.61
N THR A 926 6.07 -21.69 43.11
CA THR A 926 4.92 -20.90 42.66
C THR A 926 4.15 -20.34 43.85
N MET A 927 3.71 -19.08 43.77
CA MET A 927 2.91 -18.45 44.81
C MET A 927 1.55 -19.14 45.00
N THR A 928 1.12 -19.30 46.24
CA THR A 928 -0.20 -19.80 46.61
C THR A 928 -0.96 -18.80 47.48
N VAL A 929 -2.25 -19.05 47.71
CA VAL A 929 -3.10 -18.19 48.57
C VAL A 929 -2.53 -18.04 49.98
N LYS A 930 -1.84 -19.06 50.52
CA LYS A 930 -1.24 -19.01 51.86
C LYS A 930 -0.09 -18.00 51.96
N ASP A 931 0.53 -17.68 50.83
CA ASP A 931 1.71 -16.81 50.79
C ASP A 931 1.33 -15.32 50.65
N VAL A 932 0.07 -15.00 50.35
CA VAL A 932 -0.44 -13.62 50.15
C VAL A 932 -0.02 -12.66 51.28
N PRO A 933 -0.13 -12.99 52.58
CA PRO A 933 0.27 -12.08 53.64
C PRO A 933 1.78 -11.76 53.64
N ALA A 934 2.63 -12.74 53.27
CA ALA A 934 4.06 -12.55 53.19
C ALA A 934 4.46 -11.69 51.99
N VAL A 935 3.86 -11.96 50.82
CA VAL A 935 4.06 -11.18 49.59
C VAL A 935 3.57 -9.75 49.76
N HIS A 936 2.41 -9.55 50.37
CA HIS A 936 1.86 -8.22 50.67
C HIS A 936 2.84 -7.39 51.51
N ARG A 937 3.39 -7.99 52.58
CA ARG A 937 4.39 -7.30 53.43
C ARG A 937 5.65 -6.93 52.64
N LEU A 938 6.22 -7.88 51.91
CA LEU A 938 7.43 -7.65 51.10
C LEU A 938 7.21 -6.56 50.05
N LEU A 939 6.09 -6.63 49.32
CA LEU A 939 5.73 -5.64 48.30
C LEU A 939 5.52 -4.25 48.91
N GLN A 940 4.80 -4.16 50.04
CA GLN A 940 4.56 -2.88 50.70
C GLN A 940 5.86 -2.24 51.19
N ASP A 941 6.74 -3.04 51.82
CA ASP A 941 8.04 -2.56 52.30
C ASP A 941 8.94 -2.12 51.13
N TYR A 942 8.96 -2.88 50.04
CA TYR A 942 9.68 -2.53 48.80
C TYR A 942 9.14 -1.24 48.18
N LEU A 943 7.82 -1.14 47.98
CA LEU A 943 7.22 -0.01 47.31
C LEU A 943 7.37 1.31 48.08
N ARG A 944 7.56 1.27 49.41
CA ARG A 944 7.79 2.46 50.26
C ARG A 944 9.03 3.27 49.87
N GLN A 945 10.01 2.67 49.20
CA GLN A 945 11.23 3.37 48.81
C GLN A 945 11.04 4.35 47.63
N PHE A 946 9.93 4.23 46.90
CA PHE A 946 9.59 5.07 45.76
C PHE A 946 8.70 6.24 46.19
N HIS A 947 8.77 7.37 45.50
CA HIS A 947 7.93 8.53 45.71
C HIS A 947 6.55 8.39 45.09
N LEU A 948 6.36 7.54 44.07
CA LEU A 948 5.05 7.28 43.46
C LEU A 948 4.82 5.78 43.37
N ALA A 949 3.94 5.25 44.22
CA ALA A 949 3.68 3.82 44.26
C ALA A 949 2.23 3.51 44.67
N PRO A 950 1.65 2.41 44.17
CA PRO A 950 0.36 1.94 44.67
C PRO A 950 0.50 1.38 46.09
N VAL A 951 -0.53 1.60 46.90
CA VAL A 951 -0.73 0.97 48.19
C VAL A 951 -1.79 -0.09 48.01
N MET A 952 -1.36 -1.35 47.94
CA MET A 952 -2.24 -2.49 47.70
C MET A 952 -2.67 -3.13 49.01
N SER A 953 -3.96 -3.42 49.12
CA SER A 953 -4.53 -4.30 50.13
C SER A 953 -4.16 -5.77 49.87
N MET A 954 -4.41 -6.64 50.86
CA MET A 954 -4.20 -8.08 50.69
C MET A 954 -5.07 -8.68 49.57
N ASP A 955 -6.31 -8.21 49.41
CA ASP A 955 -7.22 -8.66 48.36
C ASP A 955 -6.70 -8.26 46.97
N GLU A 956 -6.15 -7.05 46.85
CA GLU A 956 -5.52 -6.58 45.60
C GLU A 956 -4.24 -7.37 45.30
N VAL A 957 -3.40 -7.65 46.30
CA VAL A 957 -2.21 -8.51 46.12
C VAL A 957 -2.62 -9.90 45.65
N GLN A 958 -3.66 -10.48 46.23
CA GLN A 958 -4.18 -11.77 45.78
C GLN A 958 -4.69 -11.69 44.33
N HIS A 959 -5.48 -10.67 43.99
CA HIS A 959 -6.02 -10.51 42.64
C HIS A 959 -4.92 -10.33 41.58
N TRP A 960 -3.94 -9.47 41.86
CA TRP A 960 -2.91 -9.09 40.90
C TRP A 960 -1.74 -10.06 40.81
N LEU A 961 -1.39 -10.77 41.89
CA LEU A 961 -0.17 -11.60 41.93
C LEU A 961 -0.42 -13.09 42.09
N LEU A 962 -1.64 -13.55 42.45
CA LEU A 962 -1.89 -14.99 42.51
C LEU A 962 -1.82 -15.58 41.08
N PRO A 963 -0.97 -16.61 40.84
CA PRO A 963 -0.75 -17.14 39.50
C PRO A 963 -2.04 -17.64 38.84
N GLN A 964 -2.26 -17.20 37.60
CA GLN A 964 -3.38 -17.62 36.77
C GLN A 964 -2.85 -17.98 35.39
N GLU A 965 -3.24 -19.16 34.89
CA GLU A 965 -2.72 -19.69 33.63
C GLU A 965 -2.97 -18.72 32.48
N ASN A 966 -1.91 -18.39 31.72
CA ASN A 966 -1.94 -17.44 30.60
C ASN A 966 -2.36 -16.00 30.96
N ILE A 967 -2.38 -15.62 32.24
CA ILE A 967 -2.63 -14.24 32.68
C ILE A 967 -1.41 -13.71 33.44
N ILE A 968 -1.09 -14.27 34.60
CA ILE A 968 0.00 -13.80 35.47
C ILE A 968 0.74 -14.99 36.08
N ASP A 969 2.06 -14.90 36.07
CA ASP A 969 2.97 -15.85 36.69
C ASP A 969 3.73 -15.18 37.82
N THR A 970 3.69 -15.77 39.02
CA THR A 970 4.39 -15.26 40.21
C THR A 970 5.11 -16.39 40.93
N TYR A 971 6.39 -16.16 41.23
CA TYR A 971 7.26 -17.12 41.91
C TYR A 971 7.92 -16.48 43.12
N LEU A 972 8.04 -17.27 44.19
CA LEU A 972 8.58 -16.87 45.49
C LEU A 972 9.90 -17.59 45.71
N VAL A 973 10.82 -16.93 46.41
CA VAL A 973 12.03 -17.55 46.94
C VAL A 973 11.83 -17.78 48.43
N GLU A 974 11.90 -19.04 48.84
CA GLU A 974 11.93 -19.42 50.25
C GLU A 974 13.35 -19.72 50.72
N ASN A 975 13.71 -19.16 51.86
CA ASN A 975 14.95 -19.51 52.53
C ASN A 975 14.85 -20.92 53.19
N PRO A 976 15.96 -21.51 53.65
CA PRO A 976 15.93 -22.82 54.31
C PRO A 976 15.05 -22.93 55.56
N GLU A 977 14.67 -21.80 56.17
CA GLU A 977 13.77 -21.73 57.32
C GLU A 977 12.28 -21.65 56.93
N GLY A 978 11.96 -21.69 55.63
CA GLY A 978 10.59 -21.61 55.11
C GLY A 978 9.99 -20.20 55.08
N LYS A 979 10.82 -19.16 55.19
CA LYS A 979 10.39 -17.76 55.08
C LYS A 979 10.56 -17.26 53.65
N VAL A 980 9.53 -16.61 53.11
CA VAL A 980 9.59 -15.92 51.81
C VAL A 980 10.47 -14.67 51.92
N THR A 981 11.49 -14.58 51.08
CA THR A 981 12.46 -13.47 51.07
C THR A 981 12.34 -12.59 49.83
N ASP A 982 12.08 -13.18 48.67
CA ASP A 982 12.08 -12.51 47.37
C ASP A 982 10.90 -13.02 46.52
N PHE A 983 10.44 -12.25 45.55
CA PHE A 983 9.53 -12.74 44.53
C PHE A 983 9.68 -12.03 43.19
N LEU A 984 9.28 -12.70 42.12
CA LEU A 984 9.23 -12.17 40.76
C LEU A 984 7.87 -12.44 40.13
N SER A 985 7.41 -11.55 39.25
CA SER A 985 6.16 -11.74 38.52
C SER A 985 6.18 -11.15 37.11
N PHE A 986 5.45 -11.80 36.19
CA PHE A 986 5.24 -11.32 34.83
C PHE A 986 3.90 -11.77 34.27
N TYR A 987 3.20 -10.87 33.56
CA TYR A 987 1.93 -11.18 32.91
C TYR A 987 2.11 -11.55 31.44
N THR A 988 1.14 -12.29 30.91
CA THR A 988 1.08 -12.71 29.52
C THR A 988 0.23 -11.72 28.73
N LEU A 989 0.79 -11.16 27.66
CA LEU A 989 0.00 -10.40 26.69
C LEU A 989 0.44 -10.80 25.28
N PRO A 990 -0.31 -11.69 24.61
CA PRO A 990 0.02 -12.11 23.26
C PRO A 990 -0.26 -10.98 22.25
N SER A 991 0.39 -11.07 21.09
CA SER A 991 0.10 -10.23 19.93
C SER A 991 -0.31 -11.09 18.74
N THR A 992 -1.33 -10.66 18.01
CA THR A 992 -1.71 -11.24 16.72
C THR A 992 -0.71 -10.78 15.66
N ILE A 993 -0.21 -11.73 14.84
CA ILE A 993 0.72 -11.44 13.73
C ILE A 993 -0.09 -11.39 12.43
N MET A 994 -0.11 -10.22 11.79
CA MET A 994 -0.88 -10.00 10.57
C MET A 994 -0.11 -10.46 9.33
N ASN A 995 -0.80 -11.09 8.38
CA ASN A 995 -0.28 -11.41 7.04
C ASN A 995 0.98 -12.31 6.96
N HIS A 996 1.33 -13.03 8.04
CA HIS A 996 2.48 -13.94 8.05
C HIS A 996 2.04 -15.39 7.75
N PRO A 997 2.73 -16.13 6.85
CA PRO A 997 2.27 -17.41 6.33
C PRO A 997 2.32 -18.59 7.33
N VAL A 998 3.16 -18.49 8.36
CA VAL A 998 3.44 -19.60 9.31
C VAL A 998 3.01 -19.24 10.75
N HIS A 999 3.58 -18.19 11.33
CA HIS A 999 3.25 -17.73 12.69
C HIS A 999 2.00 -16.84 12.70
N ARG A 1000 1.04 -17.14 13.58
CA ARG A 1000 -0.21 -16.35 13.75
C ARG A 1000 -0.23 -15.51 15.03
N SER A 1001 0.57 -15.87 16.02
CA SER A 1001 0.63 -15.18 17.31
C SER A 1001 2.06 -15.11 17.84
N LEU A 1002 2.33 -14.06 18.61
CA LEU A 1002 3.56 -13.83 19.35
C LEU A 1002 3.23 -13.82 20.84
N LYS A 1003 3.81 -14.73 21.63
CA LYS A 1003 3.55 -14.79 23.08
C LYS A 1003 4.58 -13.95 23.81
N ALA A 1004 4.17 -12.81 24.37
CA ALA A 1004 5.06 -11.90 25.09
C ALA A 1004 4.79 -11.92 26.60
N ALA A 1005 5.86 -11.97 27.39
CA ALA A 1005 5.82 -11.79 28.84
C ALA A 1005 6.14 -10.33 29.16
N TYR A 1006 5.46 -9.74 30.13
CA TYR A 1006 5.72 -8.39 30.62
C TYR A 1006 6.03 -8.44 32.11
N SER A 1007 7.22 -7.99 32.48
CA SER A 1007 7.62 -7.82 33.88
C SER A 1007 6.59 -6.98 34.63
N PHE A 1008 6.17 -7.44 35.80
CA PHE A 1008 5.16 -6.77 36.62
C PHE A 1008 5.76 -6.20 37.91
N TYR A 1009 5.73 -6.94 39.02
CA TYR A 1009 6.43 -6.58 40.26
C TYR A 1009 7.50 -7.62 40.61
N ASN A 1010 8.71 -7.15 40.91
CA ASN A 1010 9.81 -7.99 41.35
C ASN A 1010 10.44 -7.39 42.59
N VAL A 1011 10.42 -8.13 43.70
CA VAL A 1011 10.95 -7.71 44.99
C VAL A 1011 12.12 -8.61 45.35
N HIS A 1012 13.24 -8.00 45.68
CA HIS A 1012 14.43 -8.72 46.09
C HIS A 1012 14.98 -8.15 47.40
N THR A 1013 15.45 -9.02 48.28
CA THR A 1013 16.05 -8.72 49.58
C THR A 1013 17.35 -9.49 49.77
N THR A 1014 17.36 -10.79 49.48
CA THR A 1014 18.52 -11.67 49.66
C THR A 1014 19.16 -12.05 48.33
N THR A 1015 18.33 -12.27 47.31
CA THR A 1015 18.79 -12.70 45.99
C THR A 1015 19.19 -11.46 45.19
N PRO A 1016 20.37 -11.43 44.52
CA PRO A 1016 20.70 -10.34 43.62
C PRO A 1016 19.65 -10.22 42.51
N LEU A 1017 19.13 -9.00 42.28
CA LEU A 1017 18.05 -8.76 41.29
C LEU A 1017 18.38 -9.31 39.89
N ILE A 1018 19.65 -9.25 39.48
CA ILE A 1018 20.11 -9.80 38.19
C ILE A 1018 19.93 -11.33 38.11
N ASP A 1019 20.18 -12.06 39.20
CA ASP A 1019 20.01 -13.50 39.24
C ASP A 1019 18.52 -13.84 39.26
N LEU A 1020 17.73 -13.11 40.07
CA LEU A 1020 16.27 -13.28 40.15
C LEU A 1020 15.59 -13.04 38.78
N MET A 1021 15.96 -11.96 38.08
CA MET A 1021 15.44 -11.68 36.74
C MET A 1021 16.02 -12.62 35.67
N GLY A 1022 17.24 -13.13 35.86
CA GLY A 1022 17.78 -14.22 35.05
C GLY A 1022 16.90 -15.46 35.10
N ASP A 1023 16.44 -15.82 36.31
CA ASP A 1023 15.52 -16.93 36.53
C ASP A 1023 14.13 -16.67 35.94
N ALA A 1024 13.63 -15.43 36.02
CA ALA A 1024 12.38 -15.04 35.34
C ALA A 1024 12.43 -15.31 33.83
N LEU A 1025 13.56 -15.02 33.17
CA LEU A 1025 13.76 -15.31 31.74
C LEU A 1025 13.77 -16.81 31.44
N ILE A 1026 14.37 -17.61 32.32
CA ILE A 1026 14.40 -19.08 32.19
C ILE A 1026 12.98 -19.65 32.33
N LEU A 1027 12.23 -19.19 33.33
CA LEU A 1027 10.84 -19.59 33.58
C LEU A 1027 9.90 -19.18 32.44
N ALA A 1028 10.03 -17.96 31.92
CA ALA A 1028 9.27 -17.53 30.75
C ALA A 1028 9.63 -18.37 29.51
N LYS A 1029 10.91 -18.67 29.29
CA LYS A 1029 11.32 -19.51 28.16
C LYS A 1029 10.74 -20.94 28.28
N SER A 1030 10.76 -21.54 29.47
CA SER A 1030 10.21 -22.89 29.68
C SER A 1030 8.69 -22.94 29.46
N LYS A 1031 7.99 -21.82 29.69
CA LYS A 1031 6.56 -21.64 29.38
C LYS A 1031 6.26 -21.25 27.93
N GLY A 1032 7.27 -21.25 27.05
CA GLY A 1032 7.10 -21.04 25.61
C GLY A 1032 6.86 -19.58 25.20
N PHE A 1033 7.31 -18.62 26.00
CA PHE A 1033 7.28 -17.21 25.60
C PHE A 1033 8.35 -16.91 24.54
N ASP A 1034 8.01 -16.01 23.62
CA ASP A 1034 8.88 -15.63 22.50
C ASP A 1034 9.76 -14.42 22.83
N VAL A 1035 9.24 -13.49 23.64
CA VAL A 1035 9.91 -12.25 24.06
C VAL A 1035 9.53 -11.92 25.50
N PHE A 1036 10.46 -11.34 26.24
CA PHE A 1036 10.24 -10.81 27.58
C PHE A 1036 10.45 -9.30 27.58
N ASN A 1037 9.44 -8.56 28.02
CA ASN A 1037 9.38 -7.11 28.01
C ASN A 1037 9.53 -6.58 29.44
N ALA A 1038 10.29 -5.50 29.59
CA ALA A 1038 10.43 -4.80 30.86
C ALA A 1038 10.52 -3.29 30.62
N LEU A 1039 9.96 -2.50 31.54
CA LEU A 1039 10.17 -1.06 31.57
C LEU A 1039 11.43 -0.74 32.37
N ASP A 1040 12.12 0.34 32.02
CA ASP A 1040 13.26 0.88 32.78
C ASP A 1040 12.85 1.65 34.06
N LEU A 1041 11.73 1.22 34.66
CA LEU A 1041 11.12 1.71 35.90
C LEU A 1041 11.75 1.04 37.13
N MET A 1042 11.75 1.74 38.28
CA MET A 1042 12.34 1.28 39.54
C MET A 1042 13.84 0.95 39.34
N GLU A 1043 14.28 -0.21 39.82
CA GLU A 1043 15.68 -0.65 39.76
C GLU A 1043 15.99 -1.47 38.51
N ASN A 1044 15.05 -1.59 37.56
CA ASN A 1044 15.18 -2.51 36.43
C ASN A 1044 16.40 -2.22 35.55
N LYS A 1045 16.80 -0.95 35.42
CA LYS A 1045 18.02 -0.53 34.69
C LYS A 1045 19.28 -1.30 35.11
N THR A 1046 19.34 -1.77 36.35
CA THR A 1046 20.50 -2.49 36.88
C THR A 1046 20.74 -3.86 36.23
N PHE A 1047 19.71 -4.48 35.65
CA PHE A 1047 19.79 -5.80 35.01
C PHE A 1047 19.57 -5.79 33.49
N LEU A 1048 18.89 -4.79 32.91
CA LEU A 1048 18.45 -4.81 31.51
C LEU A 1048 19.60 -5.12 30.53
N GLU A 1049 20.65 -4.29 30.51
CA GLU A 1049 21.79 -4.49 29.60
C GLU A 1049 22.56 -5.79 29.91
N LYS A 1050 22.77 -6.08 31.20
CA LYS A 1050 23.52 -7.26 31.66
C LYS A 1050 22.83 -8.57 31.27
N LEU A 1051 21.50 -8.58 31.27
CA LEU A 1051 20.68 -9.69 30.82
C LEU A 1051 20.33 -9.62 29.33
N LYS A 1052 20.95 -8.70 28.57
CA LYS A 1052 20.85 -8.56 27.11
C LYS A 1052 19.47 -8.14 26.61
N PHE A 1053 18.74 -7.33 27.38
CA PHE A 1053 17.58 -6.63 26.87
C PHE A 1053 18.04 -5.57 25.85
N GLY A 1054 17.34 -5.47 24.73
CA GLY A 1054 17.52 -4.40 23.74
C GLY A 1054 16.54 -3.26 23.99
N ILE A 1055 16.92 -2.05 23.60
CA ILE A 1055 16.07 -0.86 23.67
C ILE A 1055 14.88 -1.03 22.70
N GLY A 1056 13.66 -0.90 23.22
CA GLY A 1056 12.44 -0.79 22.42
C GLY A 1056 12.17 0.65 21.98
N ASP A 1057 11.27 0.80 21.01
CA ASP A 1057 10.86 2.07 20.39
C ASP A 1057 9.76 2.82 21.18
N GLY A 1058 9.03 2.13 22.07
CA GLY A 1058 7.95 2.70 22.86
C GLY A 1058 8.38 3.38 24.18
N ASN A 1059 7.96 4.64 24.38
CA ASN A 1059 7.97 5.28 25.71
C ASN A 1059 6.55 5.23 26.32
N LEU A 1060 6.48 4.99 27.63
CA LEU A 1060 5.25 5.07 28.43
C LEU A 1060 5.32 6.28 29.36
N GLN A 1061 4.32 7.13 29.28
CA GLN A 1061 4.21 8.37 30.04
C GLN A 1061 3.22 8.17 31.19
N TYR A 1062 3.59 8.55 32.41
CA TYR A 1062 2.74 8.46 33.61
C TYR A 1062 2.12 9.81 33.94
N TYR A 1063 0.85 9.82 34.34
CA TYR A 1063 0.08 11.03 34.61
C TYR A 1063 -0.75 10.92 35.88
N LEU A 1064 -0.94 12.07 36.53
CA LEU A 1064 -1.93 12.25 37.58
C LEU A 1064 -2.96 13.30 37.14
N TYR A 1065 -4.23 13.00 37.39
CA TYR A 1065 -5.36 13.88 37.15
C TYR A 1065 -5.84 14.49 38.47
N ASN A 1066 -6.09 15.80 38.46
CA ASN A 1066 -6.40 16.62 39.64
C ASN A 1066 -5.36 16.53 40.78
N TRP A 1067 -4.10 16.30 40.41
CA TRP A 1067 -2.98 16.29 41.32
C TRP A 1067 -1.74 16.82 40.61
N LYS A 1068 -0.98 17.67 41.29
CA LYS A 1068 0.33 18.15 40.82
C LYS A 1068 1.42 17.57 41.69
N CYS A 1069 2.57 17.26 41.11
CA CYS A 1069 3.80 16.93 41.83
C CYS A 1069 5.03 17.21 40.95
N PRO A 1070 6.23 17.32 41.54
CA PRO A 1070 7.47 17.40 40.77
C PRO A 1070 7.65 16.22 39.83
N SER A 1071 8.39 16.44 38.73
CA SER A 1071 8.77 15.36 37.80
C SER A 1071 9.71 14.38 38.49
N MET A 1072 9.52 13.10 38.22
CA MET A 1072 10.27 12.00 38.81
C MET A 1072 11.07 11.27 37.73
N GLY A 1073 12.28 10.84 38.08
CA GLY A 1073 13.05 9.90 37.27
C GLY A 1073 12.41 8.51 37.32
N PRO A 1074 12.67 7.63 36.33
CA PRO A 1074 12.12 6.26 36.32
C PRO A 1074 12.44 5.43 37.57
N GLU A 1075 13.53 5.75 38.26
CA GLU A 1075 13.99 5.09 39.47
C GLU A 1075 13.30 5.56 40.76
N LYS A 1076 12.40 6.55 40.66
CA LYS A 1076 11.80 7.25 41.80
C LYS A 1076 10.36 6.90 42.02
#